data_AF-A0A1M7LB40-F1
#
_entry.id   AF-A0A1M7LB40-F1
#
_cell.length_a   1.000
_cell.length_b   1.000
_cell.length_c   1.000
_cell.angle_alpha   90.00
_cell.angle_beta   90.00
_cell.angle_gamma   90.00
#
_symmetry.space_group_name_H-M   'P 1'
#
loop_
_entity.id
_entity.type
_entity.pdbx_description
1 polymer ?
#
loop_
_entity_poly.entity_id
_entity_poly.type
_entity_poly.pdbx_seq_one_letter_code
_entity_poly.pdbx_strand_id
1 'polypeptide(L)'
;MKFMKKISILLLLTVLTISSFELPVLATSQYAELEEAKPSKPQGTTEKINTNPPEVVQPLPAVDNGGNANDSHLKNIATTNPFISILDGFDQVWSMNQPDWRDGTALTVPGANGEVANYGDGPTVYFDGYKNDETKIVADKKTYANEEIRDSETWIANIKYVEKVTKNRTDEEALAAYYDDQRDKVYSMMDAYGPLANDYVDIVNPITSVVRSVDDMNKVLEEATVEDQAQGMGQWEESELADAMDLVHLIRFRNPSSSNPSKYFFSSPRPYRMNSNGEVKEVVDENGLPQWTTIGNGESTTEVLPSGGKKETGERHYQQYETNVEVIPALEYVKRKAEDGRGKDGAFPSGHTSAAYLSTFGFAYATPERYAEFLTRAAQMGENRIMSGMHSPLDVIGARIQSTAMTAYAYNLSENQEVLNKAYSNAGEVFGELAASKEMSLYEYAHTVTEDYTFESAYDKEKWEDHDANKAFYREKLTYGLPQTGTKGLDPVVPKGAEVLLETRQPYLTDQQRREVLYTTEIESGYPVIDESNGWGRIDLVTASDGYGAFLNNVTVDMDASKGRFNAHDWWRNDITGNGMLTKQGTGTLTLTGNNSYSGGTLLQEGTLEATSATAFGEGDLYVENGAVLVNVDEPLNLNGNFTMEAGNLDIALDNDNTQVNVDGLVYLDGGDLNLDLSHYEIDKEATITLMTADKVNGTFDNVTADDYEVTVTYNNNSVVAEIKAVDTSDPVTPNPEDPEAPVNPEDPEDPKDPEKQTSVTLTPGVTNGEATIETDALYQLADQGELWIDLRDHNDSVNLAFSSDQTKWLKEHRITVIIQLKNVSLQLAASNFTNASEVATIQLDRLADIDQALSVVYDFEIKQGETRLDTFDEKVTLTFSVDSDKVNDKDQVQLFYWNPELEEWEAIGGEWQDGNVTAQTDHFSTYTVFEKEAMEQQPVTDNGQKLPETATTIYQYLLAGLLLFLSGVFFLFMRRRKA
;
A
#
# COMPACT_ATOMS: atom_id res chain seq x y z
N MET A 1 -41.47 8.90 -58.91
CA MET A 1 -42.89 8.99 -58.51
C MET A 1 -42.97 8.92 -57.00
N LYS A 2 -43.63 9.80 -56.26
CA LYS A 2 -43.56 11.28 -56.24
C LYS A 2 -44.39 11.76 -55.02
N PHE A 3 -43.91 12.84 -54.38
CA PHE A 3 -44.68 13.84 -53.61
C PHE A 3 -44.99 13.50 -52.14
N MET A 4 -44.57 14.33 -51.16
CA MET A 4 -44.99 15.73 -50.84
C MET A 4 -46.41 15.76 -50.20
N LYS A 5 -46.78 16.61 -49.23
CA LYS A 5 -46.10 17.74 -48.53
C LYS A 5 -46.97 18.27 -47.36
N LYS A 6 -46.30 18.84 -46.35
CA LYS A 6 -46.51 20.19 -45.74
C LYS A 6 -47.93 20.74 -45.36
N ILE A 7 -47.88 21.49 -44.24
CA ILE A 7 -48.41 22.86 -44.01
C ILE A 7 -49.85 23.05 -43.45
N SER A 8 -49.87 23.59 -42.22
CA SER A 8 -50.42 24.88 -41.76
C SER A 8 -51.52 25.61 -42.55
N ILE A 9 -52.35 26.40 -41.83
CA ILE A 9 -52.78 27.80 -42.10
C ILE A 9 -53.84 28.14 -41.02
N LEU A 10 -53.63 29.07 -40.07
CA LEU A 10 -53.38 30.52 -40.12
C LEU A 10 -54.68 31.36 -40.07
N LEU A 11 -54.67 32.37 -39.18
CA LEU A 11 -55.21 33.74 -39.32
C LEU A 11 -56.48 34.19 -38.54
N LEU A 12 -56.30 35.34 -37.86
CA LEU A 12 -57.18 36.52 -37.74
C LEU A 12 -58.36 36.56 -36.73
N LEU A 13 -58.31 37.51 -35.76
CA LEU A 13 -58.96 38.84 -35.89
C LEU A 13 -58.48 39.86 -34.84
N THR A 14 -58.60 41.16 -35.16
CA THR A 14 -58.23 42.35 -34.35
C THR A 14 -59.45 43.23 -34.04
N VAL A 15 -59.32 44.27 -33.20
CA VAL A 15 -59.77 45.68 -33.45
C VAL A 15 -59.61 46.63 -32.22
N LEU A 16 -58.74 47.66 -32.41
CA LEU A 16 -58.67 49.03 -31.80
C LEU A 16 -58.48 49.15 -30.26
N THR A 17 -58.20 50.30 -29.59
CA THR A 17 -58.05 51.77 -29.87
C THR A 17 -57.27 52.42 -28.67
N ILE A 18 -56.55 53.56 -28.69
CA ILE A 18 -55.90 54.41 -29.72
C ILE A 18 -55.00 55.53 -29.05
N SER A 19 -53.94 56.00 -29.73
CA SER A 19 -53.22 57.31 -29.60
C SER A 19 -52.46 57.70 -28.30
N SER A 20 -51.27 58.35 -28.31
CA SER A 20 -50.36 58.79 -29.42
C SER A 20 -49.03 59.43 -28.92
N PHE A 21 -48.02 59.48 -29.82
CA PHE A 21 -46.70 60.20 -29.74
C PHE A 21 -45.66 59.62 -28.74
N GLU A 22 -44.36 59.47 -29.04
CA GLU A 22 -43.57 59.64 -30.28
C GLU A 22 -42.32 58.72 -30.22
N LEU A 23 -41.70 58.38 -31.36
CA LEU A 23 -40.49 57.53 -31.45
C LEU A 23 -39.41 58.21 -32.31
N PRO A 24 -38.13 58.10 -31.90
CA PRO A 24 -37.02 57.89 -32.83
C PRO A 24 -36.32 56.55 -32.52
N VAL A 25 -36.30 55.60 -33.45
CA VAL A 25 -35.21 55.33 -34.42
C VAL A 25 -34.13 54.39 -33.87
N LEU A 26 -34.02 53.22 -34.53
CA LEU A 26 -32.95 52.22 -34.57
C LEU A 26 -31.86 52.25 -33.48
N ALA A 27 -31.83 51.19 -32.68
CA ALA A 27 -30.59 50.51 -32.33
C ALA A 27 -30.64 49.09 -32.94
N THR A 28 -29.50 48.64 -33.46
CA THR A 28 -29.29 47.31 -34.06
C THR A 28 -29.56 46.18 -33.06
N SER A 29 -30.18 45.09 -33.52
CA SER A 29 -30.24 43.85 -32.75
C SER A 29 -28.85 43.22 -32.69
N GLN A 30 -28.08 43.62 -31.69
CA GLN A 30 -26.88 42.92 -31.27
C GLN A 30 -27.37 41.63 -30.58
N TYR A 31 -27.37 40.54 -31.34
CA TYR A 31 -27.35 39.20 -30.72
C TYR A 31 -25.96 39.07 -30.11
N ALA A 32 -25.82 39.53 -28.87
CA ALA A 32 -24.78 38.99 -28.01
C ALA A 32 -25.18 37.53 -27.76
N GLU A 33 -24.33 36.61 -28.15
CA GLU A 33 -24.33 35.29 -27.53
C GLU A 33 -24.18 35.52 -26.03
N LEU A 34 -25.12 35.00 -25.25
CA LEU A 34 -24.93 34.91 -23.81
C LEU A 34 -23.90 33.81 -23.62
N GLU A 35 -22.67 34.23 -23.42
CA GLU A 35 -21.58 33.44 -22.86
C GLU A 35 -22.13 32.69 -21.64
N GLU A 36 -22.09 31.36 -21.69
CA GLU A 36 -22.66 30.56 -20.59
C GLU A 36 -21.85 30.84 -19.33
N ALA A 37 -22.53 31.09 -18.21
CA ALA A 37 -21.85 31.37 -16.97
C ALA A 37 -21.10 30.12 -16.49
N LYS A 38 -19.79 30.27 -16.24
CA LYS A 38 -18.94 29.24 -15.61
C LYS A 38 -19.65 28.64 -14.39
N PRO A 39 -19.81 27.30 -14.31
CA PRO A 39 -20.39 26.65 -13.14
C PRO A 39 -19.66 27.04 -11.85
N SER A 40 -20.39 27.04 -10.73
CA SER A 40 -19.80 27.26 -9.41
C SER A 40 -19.17 25.98 -8.88
N LYS A 41 -18.01 26.07 -8.20
CA LYS A 41 -17.38 24.95 -7.48
C LYS A 41 -18.40 24.20 -6.62
N PRO A 42 -18.39 22.85 -6.61
CA PRO A 42 -19.25 22.05 -5.73
C PRO A 42 -19.13 22.50 -4.28
N GLN A 43 -20.24 22.52 -3.57
CA GLN A 43 -20.31 22.93 -2.16
C GLN A 43 -20.61 21.73 -1.22
N GLY A 44 -20.95 20.57 -1.79
CA GLY A 44 -21.37 19.39 -1.05
C GLY A 44 -22.55 19.65 -0.11
N THR A 45 -22.51 19.03 1.06
CA THR A 45 -23.53 19.18 2.11
C THR A 45 -23.14 20.20 3.17
N THR A 46 -24.14 20.93 3.68
CA THR A 46 -24.02 21.74 4.92
C THR A 46 -24.42 20.96 6.16
N GLU A 47 -25.03 19.79 6.01
CA GLU A 47 -25.35 18.91 7.13
C GLU A 47 -24.06 18.29 7.67
N LYS A 48 -23.97 18.14 9.00
CA LYS A 48 -22.86 17.42 9.62
C LYS A 48 -23.37 16.25 10.43
N ILE A 49 -23.01 15.04 10.01
CA ILE A 49 -23.33 13.82 10.74
C ILE A 49 -22.25 13.58 11.80
N ASN A 50 -22.71 13.39 13.03
CA ASN A 50 -21.85 13.23 14.20
C ASN A 50 -21.36 11.78 14.34
N THR A 51 -20.16 11.49 13.83
CA THR A 51 -19.50 10.18 13.96
C THR A 51 -18.62 10.05 15.22
N ASN A 52 -18.64 11.05 16.12
CA ASN A 52 -17.88 11.05 17.37
C ASN A 52 -18.17 9.83 18.24
N PRO A 53 -17.18 9.33 19.01
CA PRO A 53 -17.39 8.18 19.88
C PRO A 53 -18.46 8.48 20.93
N PRO A 54 -19.35 7.52 21.26
CA PRO A 54 -20.40 7.73 22.25
C PRO A 54 -19.80 7.96 23.65
N GLU A 55 -20.42 8.84 24.44
CA GLU A 55 -20.12 8.96 25.87
C GLU A 55 -20.68 7.75 26.63
N VAL A 56 -19.82 6.75 26.86
CA VAL A 56 -20.19 5.48 27.50
C VAL A 56 -19.56 5.37 28.88
N VAL A 57 -20.40 5.08 29.89
CA VAL A 57 -19.95 4.83 31.28
C VAL A 57 -19.56 3.35 31.49
N GLN A 58 -20.28 2.44 30.84
CA GLN A 58 -20.01 0.99 30.79
C GLN A 58 -20.51 0.43 29.43
N PRO A 59 -19.78 -0.46 28.74
CA PRO A 59 -18.43 -0.94 29.08
C PRO A 59 -17.41 0.21 29.10
N LEU A 60 -16.40 0.09 29.97
CA LEU A 60 -15.33 1.10 30.03
C LEU A 60 -14.64 1.24 28.67
N PRO A 61 -14.32 2.46 28.19
CA PRO A 61 -13.57 2.64 26.95
C PRO A 61 -12.24 1.89 27.01
N ALA A 62 -12.03 0.95 26.07
CA ALA A 62 -10.87 0.06 26.05
C ALA A 62 -9.55 0.83 25.96
N VAL A 63 -9.50 1.88 25.14
CA VAL A 63 -8.31 2.75 24.99
C VAL A 63 -7.94 3.51 26.26
N ASP A 64 -8.90 3.80 27.14
CA ASP A 64 -8.66 4.50 28.40
C ASP A 64 -8.35 3.56 29.58
N ASN A 65 -8.80 2.30 29.50
CA ASN A 65 -8.84 1.36 30.64
C ASN A 65 -8.17 0.00 30.38
N GLY A 66 -7.60 -0.23 29.19
CA GLY A 66 -7.02 -1.53 28.80
C GLY A 66 -5.92 -2.04 29.74
N GLY A 67 -5.18 -1.13 30.36
CA GLY A 67 -4.16 -1.45 31.39
C GLY A 67 -4.71 -2.23 32.59
N ASN A 68 -6.01 -2.13 32.89
CA ASN A 68 -6.65 -2.93 33.94
C ASN A 68 -6.53 -4.44 33.68
N ALA A 69 -6.37 -4.88 32.43
CA ALA A 69 -6.18 -6.29 32.08
C ALA A 69 -4.79 -6.86 32.45
N ASN A 70 -3.81 -5.99 32.74
CA ASN A 70 -2.51 -6.40 33.30
C ASN A 70 -2.49 -6.35 34.84
N ASP A 71 -3.40 -5.62 35.49
CA ASP A 71 -3.44 -5.53 36.94
C ASP A 71 -3.75 -6.87 37.61
N SER A 72 -3.12 -7.14 38.76
CA SER A 72 -3.25 -8.40 39.48
C SER A 72 -4.68 -8.74 39.96
N HIS A 73 -5.52 -7.72 40.16
CA HIS A 73 -6.87 -7.82 40.71
C HIS A 73 -7.95 -7.37 39.71
N LEU A 74 -7.80 -6.19 39.08
CA LEU A 74 -8.81 -5.58 38.21
C LEU A 74 -9.05 -6.36 36.92
N LYS A 75 -8.06 -7.10 36.40
CA LYS A 75 -8.20 -7.88 35.16
C LYS A 75 -9.26 -8.98 35.24
N ASN A 76 -9.63 -9.38 36.45
CA ASN A 76 -10.51 -10.51 36.70
C ASN A 76 -12.00 -10.12 36.83
N ILE A 77 -12.30 -8.82 36.90
CA ILE A 77 -13.62 -8.28 37.23
C ILE A 77 -14.20 -7.59 35.99
N ALA A 78 -15.39 -8.01 35.53
CA ALA A 78 -15.96 -7.53 34.26
C ALA A 78 -16.18 -6.01 34.21
N THR A 79 -16.58 -5.41 35.34
CA THR A 79 -16.85 -3.97 35.44
C THR A 79 -15.60 -3.09 35.42
N THR A 80 -14.40 -3.68 35.54
CA THR A 80 -13.11 -2.97 35.48
C THR A 80 -12.22 -3.40 34.32
N ASN A 81 -12.35 -4.63 33.80
CA ASN A 81 -11.64 -5.06 32.60
C ASN A 81 -12.50 -4.79 31.35
N PRO A 82 -12.15 -3.80 30.50
CA PRO A 82 -12.94 -3.49 29.31
C PRO A 82 -12.98 -4.66 28.32
N PHE A 83 -11.95 -5.49 28.27
CA PHE A 83 -11.87 -6.63 27.34
C PHE A 83 -12.77 -7.82 27.73
N ILE A 84 -13.27 -7.85 28.96
CA ILE A 84 -14.32 -8.80 29.37
C ILE A 84 -15.70 -8.20 29.04
N SER A 85 -15.94 -6.93 29.39
CA SER A 85 -17.27 -6.33 29.24
C SER A 85 -17.69 -6.09 27.79
N ILE A 86 -16.77 -5.85 26.85
CA ILE A 86 -17.10 -5.85 25.40
C ILE A 86 -17.44 -7.24 24.83
N LEU A 87 -17.39 -8.29 25.65
CA LEU A 87 -17.81 -9.64 25.28
C LEU A 87 -19.07 -10.10 26.04
N ASP A 88 -19.66 -9.26 26.90
CA ASP A 88 -20.79 -9.64 27.75
C ASP A 88 -22.06 -10.02 26.97
N GLY A 89 -22.16 -9.66 25.68
CA GLY A 89 -23.18 -10.19 24.77
C GLY A 89 -23.17 -11.71 24.65
N PHE A 90 -22.05 -12.39 24.92
CA PHE A 90 -21.99 -13.85 24.97
C PHE A 90 -22.91 -14.44 26.04
N ASP A 91 -23.08 -13.74 27.17
CA ASP A 91 -23.98 -14.12 28.26
C ASP A 91 -25.46 -14.02 27.85
N GLN A 92 -25.80 -13.39 26.71
CA GLN A 92 -27.16 -13.44 26.13
C GLN A 92 -27.42 -14.75 25.36
N VAL A 93 -26.37 -15.46 24.94
CA VAL A 93 -26.47 -16.71 24.17
C VAL A 93 -26.31 -17.92 25.10
N TRP A 94 -25.26 -17.94 25.93
CA TRP A 94 -24.95 -19.04 26.84
C TRP A 94 -24.32 -18.51 28.13
N SER A 95 -24.68 -19.07 29.29
CA SER A 95 -24.13 -18.62 30.57
C SER A 95 -23.98 -19.73 31.61
N MET A 96 -22.90 -19.65 32.39
CA MET A 96 -22.67 -20.45 33.61
C MET A 96 -23.56 -20.03 34.79
N ASN A 97 -24.28 -18.90 34.66
CA ASN A 97 -25.15 -18.34 35.69
C ASN A 97 -24.49 -18.22 37.10
N GLN A 98 -23.24 -17.71 37.14
CA GLN A 98 -22.48 -17.49 38.38
C GLN A 98 -22.35 -15.99 38.71
N PRO A 99 -23.33 -15.34 39.37
CA PRO A 99 -23.29 -13.90 39.66
C PRO A 99 -22.07 -13.51 40.52
N ASP A 100 -21.76 -14.28 41.56
CA ASP A 100 -20.62 -14.07 42.46
C ASP A 100 -19.25 -14.16 41.74
N TRP A 101 -19.19 -14.86 40.61
CA TRP A 101 -18.00 -14.89 39.74
C TRP A 101 -17.92 -13.62 38.87
N ARG A 102 -19.08 -13.16 38.38
CA ARG A 102 -19.17 -11.96 37.52
C ARG A 102 -18.82 -10.66 38.25
N ASP A 103 -19.23 -10.51 39.51
CA ASP A 103 -18.92 -9.33 40.34
C ASP A 103 -17.59 -9.43 41.11
N GLY A 104 -16.87 -10.55 40.98
CA GLY A 104 -15.58 -10.81 41.62
C GLY A 104 -15.65 -11.20 43.10
N THR A 105 -16.84 -11.27 43.71
CA THR A 105 -16.97 -11.64 45.14
C THR A 105 -16.48 -13.06 45.42
N ALA A 106 -16.55 -13.99 44.46
CA ALA A 106 -15.99 -15.34 44.53
C ALA A 106 -14.47 -15.38 44.81
N LEU A 107 -13.72 -14.34 44.44
CA LEU A 107 -12.29 -14.20 44.75
C LEU A 107 -12.03 -13.84 46.24
N THR A 108 -13.08 -13.49 46.98
CA THR A 108 -13.01 -12.98 48.36
C THR A 108 -13.80 -13.81 49.37
N VAL A 109 -14.77 -14.61 48.90
CA VAL A 109 -15.63 -15.47 49.71
C VAL A 109 -15.17 -16.93 49.58
N PRO A 110 -14.86 -17.64 50.68
CA PRO A 110 -14.49 -19.05 50.62
C PRO A 110 -15.62 -19.94 50.08
N GLY A 111 -15.27 -20.83 49.14
CA GLY A 111 -16.15 -21.84 48.58
C GLY A 111 -16.47 -22.98 49.56
N ALA A 112 -17.16 -24.01 49.05
CA ALA A 112 -17.62 -25.14 49.87
C ALA A 112 -16.48 -26.02 50.45
N ASN A 113 -15.27 -25.92 49.89
CA ASN A 113 -14.03 -26.52 50.39
C ASN A 113 -13.36 -25.70 51.51
N GLY A 114 -13.77 -24.44 51.72
CA GLY A 114 -13.15 -23.50 52.65
C GLY A 114 -11.99 -22.67 52.06
N GLU A 115 -11.73 -22.77 50.76
CA GLU A 115 -10.71 -21.98 50.05
C GLU A 115 -11.37 -20.90 49.18
N VAL A 116 -10.69 -19.78 48.93
CA VAL A 116 -11.18 -18.72 48.02
C VAL A 116 -10.81 -19.05 46.58
N ALA A 117 -11.58 -18.54 45.61
CA ALA A 117 -11.29 -18.75 44.20
C ALA A 117 -9.96 -18.11 43.79
N ASN A 118 -9.08 -18.88 43.16
CA ASN A 118 -7.94 -18.35 42.41
C ASN A 118 -8.34 -18.18 40.94
N TYR A 119 -8.19 -16.99 40.38
CA TYR A 119 -8.66 -16.75 39.02
C TYR A 119 -7.92 -17.55 37.94
N GLY A 120 -6.62 -17.81 38.13
CA GLY A 120 -5.84 -18.71 37.28
C GLY A 120 -6.28 -20.18 37.34
N ASP A 121 -7.25 -20.51 38.19
CA ASP A 121 -7.89 -21.81 38.32
C ASP A 121 -9.24 -21.95 37.59
N GLY A 122 -9.79 -20.83 37.07
CA GLY A 122 -11.11 -20.78 36.46
C GLY A 122 -12.25 -20.81 37.49
N PRO A 123 -13.51 -20.94 37.06
CA PRO A 123 -14.65 -20.91 37.97
C PRO A 123 -14.61 -22.08 38.95
N THR A 124 -14.65 -21.77 40.26
CA THR A 124 -14.50 -22.78 41.34
C THR A 124 -15.53 -23.91 41.27
N VAL A 125 -16.72 -23.63 40.73
CA VAL A 125 -17.77 -24.64 40.50
C VAL A 125 -17.33 -25.83 39.62
N TYR A 126 -16.30 -25.66 38.78
CA TYR A 126 -15.69 -26.71 37.95
C TYR A 126 -14.26 -27.11 38.37
N PHE A 127 -13.77 -26.58 39.50
CA PHE A 127 -12.42 -26.80 40.00
C PHE A 127 -12.41 -27.50 41.38
N ASP A 128 -13.21 -27.01 42.33
CA ASP A 128 -13.07 -27.26 43.77
C ASP A 128 -13.78 -28.52 44.32
N GLY A 129 -13.94 -29.56 43.52
CA GLY A 129 -14.56 -30.80 44.02
C GLY A 129 -14.28 -32.05 43.21
N TYR A 130 -14.24 -31.94 41.88
CA TYR A 130 -14.05 -33.08 41.00
C TYR A 130 -13.23 -32.69 39.77
N LYS A 131 -11.91 -32.92 39.84
CA LYS A 131 -11.20 -33.52 38.70
C LYS A 131 -12.04 -34.71 38.20
N ASN A 132 -12.10 -35.01 36.90
CA ASN A 132 -12.96 -36.13 36.48
C ASN A 132 -12.46 -37.41 37.17
N ASP A 133 -13.22 -37.86 38.16
CA ASP A 133 -12.91 -39.02 38.99
C ASP A 133 -13.64 -40.22 38.39
N GLU A 134 -12.89 -41.20 37.93
CA GLU A 134 -13.42 -42.44 37.33
C GLU A 134 -14.37 -43.20 38.29
N THR A 135 -14.22 -43.01 39.61
CA THR A 135 -15.02 -43.69 40.65
C THR A 135 -16.34 -42.99 40.99
N LYS A 136 -16.63 -41.84 40.37
CA LYS A 136 -17.80 -41.00 40.67
C LYS A 136 -18.76 -40.96 39.50
N ILE A 137 -20.03 -41.25 39.75
CA ILE A 137 -21.08 -41.16 38.74
C ILE A 137 -21.23 -39.73 38.21
N VAL A 138 -21.52 -39.56 36.93
CA VAL A 138 -21.56 -38.23 36.31
C VAL A 138 -22.67 -37.36 36.87
N ALA A 139 -23.83 -37.93 37.21
CA ALA A 139 -24.97 -37.20 37.77
C ALA A 139 -24.68 -36.50 39.12
N ASP A 140 -23.65 -36.94 39.85
CA ASP A 140 -23.22 -36.33 41.12
C ASP A 140 -22.16 -35.22 40.92
N LYS A 141 -21.65 -35.04 39.69
CA LYS A 141 -20.61 -34.05 39.35
C LYS A 141 -21.26 -32.74 38.90
N LYS A 142 -20.61 -31.62 39.22
CA LYS A 142 -20.90 -30.34 38.54
C LYS A 142 -20.27 -30.38 37.15
N THR A 143 -21.10 -30.30 36.11
CA THR A 143 -20.70 -30.37 34.70
C THR A 143 -21.45 -29.31 33.90
N TYR A 144 -20.98 -29.00 32.70
CA TYR A 144 -21.65 -28.10 31.76
C TYR A 144 -23.07 -28.56 31.32
N ALA A 145 -23.52 -29.76 31.71
CA ALA A 145 -24.80 -30.33 31.30
C ALA A 145 -26.03 -29.62 31.88
N ASN A 146 -25.85 -28.75 32.88
CA ASN A 146 -26.94 -28.01 33.55
C ASN A 146 -26.88 -26.49 33.34
N GLU A 147 -26.01 -26.00 32.44
CA GLU A 147 -25.82 -24.57 32.21
C GLU A 147 -26.88 -23.98 31.27
N GLU A 148 -27.00 -22.65 31.27
CA GLU A 148 -28.13 -21.95 30.67
C GLU A 148 -27.87 -21.60 29.20
N ILE A 149 -28.53 -22.30 28.28
CA ILE A 149 -28.66 -21.89 26.87
C ILE A 149 -29.80 -20.86 26.81
N ARG A 150 -29.45 -19.58 26.60
CA ARG A 150 -30.39 -18.44 26.61
C ARG A 150 -30.92 -18.10 25.23
N ASP A 151 -30.06 -18.16 24.21
CA ASP A 151 -30.45 -18.14 22.79
C ASP A 151 -30.11 -19.49 22.16
N SER A 152 -31.11 -20.38 22.12
CA SER A 152 -30.96 -21.71 21.53
C SER A 152 -30.83 -21.69 20.02
N GLU A 153 -31.32 -20.66 19.32
CA GLU A 153 -31.22 -20.59 17.86
C GLU A 153 -29.76 -20.29 17.45
N THR A 154 -29.17 -19.25 18.05
CA THR A 154 -27.76 -18.90 17.85
C THR A 154 -26.82 -20.00 18.37
N TRP A 155 -27.09 -20.58 19.54
CA TRP A 155 -26.23 -21.64 20.11
C TRP A 155 -26.25 -22.93 19.29
N ILE A 156 -27.42 -23.34 18.76
CA ILE A 156 -27.51 -24.50 17.87
C ILE A 156 -26.83 -24.21 16.53
N ALA A 157 -27.02 -23.02 15.94
CA ALA A 157 -26.36 -22.63 14.71
C ALA A 157 -24.83 -22.62 14.85
N ASN A 158 -24.31 -22.12 15.97
CA ASN A 158 -22.89 -22.13 16.32
C ASN A 158 -22.29 -23.54 16.25
N ILE A 159 -22.95 -24.55 16.85
CA ILE A 159 -22.48 -25.95 16.82
C ILE A 159 -22.74 -26.63 15.48
N LYS A 160 -23.85 -26.31 14.80
CA LYS A 160 -24.15 -26.83 13.46
C LYS A 160 -23.13 -26.39 12.42
N TYR A 161 -22.56 -25.19 12.56
CA TYR A 161 -21.42 -24.76 11.76
C TYR A 161 -20.20 -25.66 11.99
N VAL A 162 -19.83 -25.95 13.25
CA VAL A 162 -18.69 -26.84 13.57
C VAL A 162 -18.91 -28.25 13.00
N GLU A 163 -20.10 -28.82 13.17
CA GLU A 163 -20.45 -30.11 12.57
C GLU A 163 -20.34 -30.10 11.04
N LYS A 164 -20.74 -29.00 10.38
CA LYS A 164 -20.64 -28.85 8.93
C LYS A 164 -19.18 -28.84 8.50
N VAL A 165 -18.32 -27.99 9.07
CA VAL A 165 -16.94 -27.85 8.58
C VAL A 165 -16.07 -29.05 8.95
N THR A 166 -16.21 -29.59 10.16
CA THR A 166 -15.41 -30.77 10.58
C THR A 166 -15.70 -32.04 9.77
N LYS A 167 -16.90 -32.19 9.20
CA LYS A 167 -17.31 -33.32 8.36
C LYS A 167 -17.05 -33.16 6.87
N ASN A 168 -16.84 -31.94 6.40
CA ASN A 168 -16.66 -31.64 4.98
C ASN A 168 -15.24 -31.15 4.62
N ARG A 169 -14.37 -30.90 5.62
CA ARG A 169 -12.98 -30.52 5.38
C ARG A 169 -12.25 -31.57 4.52
N THR A 170 -11.36 -31.10 3.65
CA THR A 170 -10.37 -31.95 2.97
C THR A 170 -9.23 -32.34 3.91
N ASP A 171 -8.39 -33.28 3.48
CA ASP A 171 -7.19 -33.65 4.25
C ASP A 171 -6.14 -32.51 4.22
N GLU A 172 -6.12 -31.69 3.16
CA GLU A 172 -5.30 -30.48 3.05
C GLU A 172 -5.76 -29.38 4.02
N GLU A 173 -7.08 -29.12 4.11
CA GLU A 173 -7.65 -28.21 5.11
C GLU A 173 -7.40 -28.72 6.54
N ALA A 174 -7.40 -30.04 6.75
CA ALA A 174 -7.01 -30.63 8.03
C ALA A 174 -5.52 -30.40 8.34
N LEU A 175 -4.62 -30.50 7.36
CA LEU A 175 -3.19 -30.22 7.54
C LEU A 175 -2.95 -28.74 7.86
N ALA A 176 -3.59 -27.82 7.14
CA ALA A 176 -3.52 -26.39 7.42
C ALA A 176 -4.07 -26.06 8.81
N ALA A 177 -5.21 -26.64 9.19
CA ALA A 177 -5.79 -26.46 10.52
C ALA A 177 -4.96 -27.09 11.65
N TYR A 178 -4.19 -28.16 11.38
CA TYR A 178 -3.23 -28.72 12.33
C TYR A 178 -2.02 -27.80 12.53
N TYR A 179 -1.45 -27.28 11.44
CA TYR A 179 -0.36 -26.32 11.51
C TYR A 179 -0.78 -25.05 12.28
N ASP A 180 -1.96 -24.50 11.98
CA ASP A 180 -2.53 -23.35 12.68
C ASP A 180 -2.95 -23.65 14.14
N ASP A 181 -3.19 -24.91 14.51
CA ASP A 181 -3.33 -25.31 15.91
C ASP A 181 -1.96 -25.33 16.61
N GLN A 182 -0.96 -25.98 16.03
CA GLN A 182 0.27 -26.43 16.72
C GLN A 182 1.49 -25.51 16.58
N ARG A 183 1.63 -24.73 15.50
CA ARG A 183 2.72 -23.77 15.32
C ARG A 183 2.54 -22.51 16.16
N ASP A 184 3.58 -21.72 16.35
CA ASP A 184 3.40 -20.37 16.87
C ASP A 184 2.58 -19.51 15.89
N LYS A 185 1.82 -18.56 16.43
CA LYS A 185 0.90 -17.71 15.68
C LYS A 185 1.63 -16.58 14.94
N VAL A 186 2.81 -16.14 15.38
CA VAL A 186 3.66 -15.24 14.58
C VAL A 186 4.12 -15.96 13.31
N TYR A 187 4.69 -17.17 13.44
CA TYR A 187 5.09 -18.01 12.30
C TYR A 187 3.91 -18.28 11.35
N SER A 188 2.75 -18.65 11.90
CA SER A 188 1.57 -18.99 11.07
C SER A 188 1.03 -17.77 10.31
N MET A 189 1.14 -16.55 10.85
CA MET A 189 0.63 -15.34 10.18
C MET A 189 1.58 -14.77 9.12
N MET A 190 2.85 -15.22 9.05
CA MET A 190 3.77 -14.73 8.03
C MET A 190 3.39 -15.16 6.61
N ASP A 191 2.54 -16.19 6.44
CA ASP A 191 1.94 -16.57 5.16
C ASP A 191 1.21 -15.41 4.46
N ALA A 192 0.76 -14.39 5.20
CA ALA A 192 0.04 -13.24 4.65
C ALA A 192 0.95 -12.17 4.01
N TYR A 193 2.26 -12.26 4.20
CA TYR A 193 3.23 -11.46 3.42
C TYR A 193 3.20 -11.82 1.93
N GLY A 194 2.68 -13.00 1.55
CA GLY A 194 2.56 -13.42 0.15
C GLY A 194 3.93 -13.38 -0.56
N PRO A 195 4.05 -12.70 -1.72
CA PRO A 195 5.33 -12.34 -2.34
C PRO A 195 6.46 -11.96 -1.37
N LEU A 196 6.20 -11.15 -0.34
CA LEU A 196 7.22 -10.68 0.61
C LEU A 196 7.66 -11.75 1.64
N ALA A 197 7.03 -12.93 1.68
CA ALA A 197 7.23 -13.89 2.76
C ALA A 197 8.60 -14.58 2.70
N ASN A 198 9.18 -14.77 1.51
CA ASN A 198 10.53 -15.29 1.36
C ASN A 198 11.57 -14.28 1.89
N ASP A 199 11.45 -13.01 1.52
CA ASP A 199 12.31 -11.93 2.03
C ASP A 199 12.22 -11.80 3.56
N TYR A 200 11.00 -11.84 4.11
CA TYR A 200 10.78 -11.90 5.56
C TYR A 200 11.48 -13.11 6.21
N VAL A 201 11.40 -14.29 5.60
CA VAL A 201 12.01 -15.52 6.13
C VAL A 201 13.53 -15.47 6.09
N ASP A 202 14.12 -14.94 5.02
CA ASP A 202 15.57 -14.83 4.89
C ASP A 202 16.16 -13.78 5.85
N ILE A 203 15.44 -12.67 6.10
CA ILE A 203 15.85 -11.63 7.04
C ILE A 203 15.64 -12.04 8.51
N VAL A 204 14.46 -12.57 8.84
CA VAL A 204 14.05 -12.84 10.24
C VAL A 204 14.43 -14.26 10.68
N ASN A 205 14.66 -15.19 9.76
CA ASN A 205 14.97 -16.60 10.03
C ASN A 205 14.02 -17.24 11.08
N PRO A 206 12.69 -17.25 10.84
CA PRO A 206 11.71 -17.84 11.73
C PRO A 206 11.79 -19.38 11.71
N ILE A 207 11.77 -20.01 12.89
CA ILE A 207 11.97 -21.46 13.03
C ILE A 207 10.70 -22.12 13.57
N THR A 208 10.32 -23.28 13.01
CA THR A 208 9.40 -24.22 13.66
C THR A 208 9.89 -25.67 13.60
N SER A 209 9.53 -26.47 14.60
CA SER A 209 9.70 -27.94 14.57
C SER A 209 8.42 -28.70 14.16
N VAL A 210 7.34 -27.99 13.79
CA VAL A 210 6.06 -28.62 13.44
C VAL A 210 5.96 -28.86 11.93
N VAL A 211 6.38 -30.05 11.51
CA VAL A 211 6.25 -30.59 10.15
C VAL A 211 5.40 -31.87 10.18
N ARG A 212 4.46 -32.00 9.25
CA ARG A 212 3.51 -33.12 9.12
C ARG A 212 3.16 -33.38 7.66
N SER A 213 2.69 -34.59 7.39
CA SER A 213 2.07 -34.95 6.11
C SER A 213 0.55 -34.97 6.20
N VAL A 214 -0.12 -34.88 5.05
CA VAL A 214 -1.57 -35.08 4.88
C VAL A 214 -2.01 -36.43 5.49
N ASP A 215 -1.22 -37.49 5.25
CA ASP A 215 -1.42 -38.82 5.83
C ASP A 215 -1.44 -38.83 7.37
N ASP A 216 -0.79 -37.89 8.06
CA ASP A 216 -0.75 -37.85 9.53
C ASP A 216 -2.06 -37.32 10.12
N MET A 217 -2.82 -36.51 9.38
CA MET A 217 -4.09 -35.95 9.85
C MET A 217 -5.11 -37.04 10.16
N ASN A 218 -5.03 -38.17 9.44
CA ASN A 218 -5.87 -39.35 9.60
C ASN A 218 -5.37 -40.35 10.66
N LYS A 219 -4.33 -40.01 11.44
CA LYS A 219 -3.77 -40.85 12.51
C LYS A 219 -3.97 -40.19 13.87
N VAL A 220 -4.33 -40.97 14.88
CA VAL A 220 -4.25 -40.53 16.28
C VAL A 220 -2.78 -40.51 16.69
N LEU A 221 -2.22 -39.32 16.91
CA LEU A 221 -0.85 -39.16 17.42
C LEU A 221 -0.81 -39.45 18.93
N GLU A 222 0.32 -39.95 19.44
CA GLU A 222 0.57 -40.16 20.88
C GLU A 222 1.55 -39.11 21.45
N GLU A 223 1.59 -37.94 20.81
CA GLU A 223 2.47 -36.81 21.13
C GLU A 223 1.74 -35.47 21.01
N ALA A 224 2.10 -34.51 21.86
CA ALA A 224 1.67 -33.12 21.75
C ALA A 224 2.90 -32.22 21.65
N THR A 225 2.90 -31.28 20.71
CA THR A 225 3.88 -30.19 20.69
C THR A 225 3.30 -29.01 21.47
N VAL A 226 3.86 -28.75 22.65
CA VAL A 226 3.51 -27.60 23.49
C VAL A 226 4.33 -26.40 23.04
N GLU A 227 3.62 -25.39 22.54
CA GLU A 227 4.03 -24.04 22.12
C GLU A 227 5.50 -23.89 21.72
N ASP A 228 5.73 -23.70 20.43
CA ASP A 228 7.07 -23.55 19.87
C ASP A 228 7.77 -22.27 20.39
N GLN A 229 8.62 -22.39 21.42
CA GLN A 229 9.03 -21.26 22.29
C GLN A 229 9.95 -20.22 21.63
N ALA A 230 10.30 -20.36 20.34
CA ALA A 230 10.85 -19.26 19.54
C ALA A 230 9.85 -18.11 19.31
N GLN A 231 8.63 -18.19 19.87
CA GLN A 231 7.53 -17.22 19.68
C GLN A 231 7.18 -16.98 18.21
N GLY A 232 7.60 -17.87 17.31
CA GLY A 232 7.57 -17.67 15.85
C GLY A 232 8.36 -16.46 15.35
N MET A 233 9.15 -15.81 16.21
CA MET A 233 9.79 -14.51 15.94
C MET A 233 11.20 -14.61 15.33
N GLY A 234 11.80 -15.80 15.27
CA GLY A 234 13.12 -15.98 14.65
C GLY A 234 14.26 -15.25 15.34
N GLN A 235 15.22 -14.77 14.55
CA GLN A 235 16.44 -14.05 14.95
C GLN A 235 16.29 -12.52 14.79
N TRP A 236 15.09 -12.00 15.03
CA TRP A 236 14.71 -10.63 14.68
C TRP A 236 15.52 -9.50 15.34
N GLU A 237 16.01 -9.67 16.57
CA GLU A 237 16.62 -8.58 17.37
C GLU A 237 17.88 -7.96 16.72
N GLU A 238 18.57 -8.70 15.85
CA GLU A 238 19.74 -8.24 15.09
C GLU A 238 19.49 -8.20 13.57
N SER A 239 18.23 -8.36 13.14
CA SER A 239 17.83 -8.39 11.72
C SER A 239 17.54 -6.99 11.16
N GLU A 240 17.47 -6.88 9.83
CA GLU A 240 17.09 -5.64 9.15
C GLU A 240 15.64 -5.23 9.46
N LEU A 241 14.75 -6.17 9.81
CA LEU A 241 13.36 -5.92 10.23
C LEU A 241 13.17 -5.81 11.76
N ALA A 242 14.23 -5.47 12.51
CA ALA A 242 14.20 -5.48 13.97
C ALA A 242 13.12 -4.55 14.58
N ASP A 243 12.95 -3.32 14.08
CA ASP A 243 11.95 -2.38 14.62
C ASP A 243 10.52 -2.81 14.24
N ALA A 244 10.32 -3.33 13.02
CA ALA A 244 9.05 -3.93 12.61
C ALA A 244 8.64 -5.11 13.51
N MET A 245 9.60 -5.96 13.88
CA MET A 245 9.38 -7.08 14.79
C MET A 245 9.27 -6.66 16.26
N ASP A 246 9.85 -5.53 16.70
CA ASP A 246 9.62 -5.00 18.06
C ASP A 246 8.16 -4.52 18.23
N LEU A 247 7.49 -4.07 17.16
CA LEU A 247 6.05 -3.81 17.19
C LEU A 247 5.23 -5.09 17.31
N VAL A 248 5.58 -6.16 16.57
CA VAL A 248 4.94 -7.48 16.79
C VAL A 248 5.14 -7.87 18.27
N HIS A 249 6.36 -7.82 18.79
CA HIS A 249 6.66 -8.10 20.19
C HIS A 249 5.85 -7.21 21.18
N LEU A 250 5.66 -5.93 20.85
CA LEU A 250 4.87 -4.97 21.61
C LEU A 250 3.41 -5.40 21.78
N ILE A 251 2.75 -5.73 20.67
CA ILE A 251 1.32 -6.09 20.64
C ILE A 251 1.10 -7.51 21.19
N ARG A 252 2.06 -8.42 21.02
CA ARG A 252 1.93 -9.81 21.49
C ARG A 252 2.28 -10.04 22.94
N PHE A 253 3.31 -9.37 23.46
CA PHE A 253 3.91 -9.78 24.74
C PHE A 253 4.12 -8.65 25.75
N ARG A 254 4.26 -7.38 25.30
CA ARG A 254 4.52 -6.25 26.21
C ARG A 254 3.24 -5.53 26.67
N ASN A 255 2.22 -5.44 25.83
CA ASN A 255 0.90 -4.86 26.16
C ASN A 255 -0.10 -5.89 26.71
N PRO A 256 -1.27 -5.48 27.25
CA PRO A 256 -2.34 -6.40 27.64
C PRO A 256 -2.88 -7.18 26.42
N SER A 257 -2.38 -8.41 26.26
CA SER A 257 -2.53 -9.24 25.05
C SER A 257 -3.13 -10.63 25.33
N SER A 258 -3.55 -10.89 26.57
CA SER A 258 -4.01 -12.21 27.00
C SER A 258 -5.53 -12.35 26.92
N SER A 259 -6.00 -13.37 26.20
CA SER A 259 -7.39 -13.83 26.21
C SER A 259 -7.77 -14.62 27.46
N ASN A 260 -6.80 -15.04 28.28
CA ASN A 260 -7.03 -15.86 29.48
C ASN A 260 -8.06 -15.26 30.46
N PRO A 261 -8.12 -13.94 30.71
CA PRO A 261 -9.15 -13.39 31.58
C PRO A 261 -10.57 -13.68 31.09
N SER A 262 -10.92 -13.22 29.89
CA SER A 262 -12.22 -13.53 29.28
C SER A 262 -12.48 -15.04 29.20
N LYS A 263 -11.45 -15.84 28.89
CA LYS A 263 -11.54 -17.29 28.79
C LYS A 263 -11.94 -17.98 30.10
N TYR A 264 -11.36 -17.54 31.22
CA TYR A 264 -11.72 -18.04 32.56
C TYR A 264 -13.01 -17.40 33.07
N PHE A 265 -13.34 -16.19 32.63
CA PHE A 265 -14.57 -15.50 32.97
C PHE A 265 -15.81 -16.22 32.40
N PHE A 266 -15.84 -16.45 31.08
CA PHE A 266 -16.97 -17.10 30.41
C PHE A 266 -16.93 -18.63 30.47
N SER A 267 -15.75 -19.25 30.35
CA SER A 267 -15.49 -20.69 30.48
C SER A 267 -16.50 -21.63 29.80
N SER A 268 -16.87 -21.35 28.55
CA SER A 268 -17.85 -22.15 27.79
C SER A 268 -17.37 -23.56 27.42
N PRO A 269 -18.25 -24.55 27.23
CA PRO A 269 -17.85 -25.88 26.77
C PRO A 269 -17.23 -25.86 25.36
N ARG A 270 -16.26 -26.74 25.13
CA ARG A 270 -15.68 -27.01 23.80
C ARG A 270 -16.71 -27.70 22.89
N PRO A 271 -16.69 -27.43 21.56
CA PRO A 271 -17.64 -28.02 20.62
C PRO A 271 -17.64 -29.55 20.60
N TYR A 272 -16.48 -30.20 20.71
CA TYR A 272 -16.36 -31.66 20.82
C TYR A 272 -16.95 -32.27 22.12
N ARG A 273 -17.49 -31.45 23.03
CA ARG A 273 -18.23 -31.89 24.23
C ARG A 273 -19.74 -31.76 24.09
N MET A 274 -20.22 -31.21 22.97
CA MET A 274 -21.63 -30.90 22.73
C MET A 274 -22.22 -31.75 21.62
N ASN A 275 -23.50 -32.07 21.77
CA ASN A 275 -24.30 -32.70 20.73
C ASN A 275 -24.88 -31.65 19.75
N SER A 276 -25.64 -32.11 18.77
CA SER A 276 -26.29 -31.26 17.76
C SER A 276 -27.25 -30.18 18.25
N ASN A 277 -27.65 -30.21 19.52
CA ASN A 277 -28.50 -29.20 20.15
C ASN A 277 -27.69 -28.21 21.00
N GLY A 278 -26.36 -28.32 21.01
CA GLY A 278 -25.50 -27.58 21.93
C GLY A 278 -25.57 -28.03 23.38
N GLU A 279 -26.16 -29.21 23.66
CA GLU A 279 -26.21 -29.80 25.00
C GLU A 279 -24.90 -30.57 25.28
N VAL A 280 -24.33 -30.41 26.47
CA VAL A 280 -23.24 -31.28 26.94
C VAL A 280 -23.83 -32.53 27.58
N LYS A 281 -23.52 -33.71 27.04
CA LYS A 281 -23.96 -35.02 27.56
C LYS A 281 -22.78 -35.98 27.58
N GLU A 282 -22.30 -36.34 28.77
CA GLU A 282 -21.23 -37.34 28.94
C GLU A 282 -21.72 -38.75 28.62
N VAL A 283 -20.86 -39.55 28.01
CA VAL A 283 -21.07 -41.00 27.88
C VAL A 283 -20.71 -41.68 29.20
N VAL A 284 -21.60 -42.56 29.68
CA VAL A 284 -21.47 -43.30 30.95
C VAL A 284 -21.68 -44.80 30.76
N ASP A 285 -21.18 -45.60 31.70
CA ASP A 285 -21.41 -47.04 31.78
C ASP A 285 -22.80 -47.39 32.38
N GLU A 286 -23.07 -48.68 32.57
CA GLU A 286 -24.32 -49.16 33.17
C GLU A 286 -24.54 -48.72 34.64
N ASN A 287 -23.49 -48.25 35.31
CA ASN A 287 -23.51 -47.75 36.69
C ASN A 287 -23.57 -46.21 36.76
N GLY A 288 -23.55 -45.51 35.62
CA GLY A 288 -23.48 -44.05 35.54
C GLY A 288 -22.07 -43.48 35.73
N LEU A 289 -21.03 -44.33 35.77
CA LEU A 289 -19.63 -43.92 35.81
C LEU A 289 -19.18 -43.42 34.43
N PRO A 290 -18.26 -42.43 34.36
CA PRO A 290 -17.79 -41.88 33.09
C PRO A 290 -17.07 -42.92 32.21
N GLN A 291 -17.29 -42.88 30.88
CA GLN A 291 -16.47 -43.64 29.92
C GLN A 291 -15.27 -42.82 29.41
N TRP A 292 -14.10 -43.47 29.38
CA TRP A 292 -12.79 -42.86 29.14
C TRP A 292 -12.15 -43.48 27.90
N THR A 293 -11.56 -42.65 27.03
CA THR A 293 -10.62 -43.08 25.99
C THR A 293 -9.19 -42.89 26.50
N THR A 294 -8.36 -43.93 26.44
CA THR A 294 -6.91 -43.83 26.70
C THR A 294 -6.16 -43.65 25.37
N ILE A 295 -5.21 -42.72 25.33
CA ILE A 295 -4.29 -42.51 24.20
C ILE A 295 -2.86 -42.41 24.73
N GLY A 296 -1.89 -42.97 24.01
CA GLY A 296 -0.51 -43.08 24.50
C GLY A 296 -0.33 -44.18 25.52
N ASN A 297 0.89 -44.32 26.03
CA ASN A 297 1.25 -45.32 27.03
C ASN A 297 2.44 -44.86 27.88
N GLY A 298 2.58 -45.42 29.08
CA GLY A 298 3.74 -45.22 29.95
C GLY A 298 3.75 -43.90 30.73
N GLU A 299 4.84 -43.68 31.47
CA GLU A 299 5.06 -42.44 32.23
C GLU A 299 5.21 -41.24 31.29
N SER A 300 4.74 -40.06 31.72
CA SER A 300 4.85 -38.87 30.88
C SER A 300 6.29 -38.40 30.74
N THR A 301 6.71 -38.13 29.51
CA THR A 301 8.05 -37.60 29.19
C THR A 301 7.97 -36.31 28.40
N THR A 302 9.02 -35.50 28.50
CA THR A 302 9.14 -34.22 27.79
C THR A 302 10.49 -34.14 27.11
N GLU A 303 10.47 -33.92 25.80
CA GLU A 303 11.64 -33.62 24.98
C GLU A 303 11.64 -32.12 24.61
N VAL A 304 12.82 -31.49 24.58
CA VAL A 304 12.97 -30.10 24.11
C VAL A 304 13.29 -30.15 22.62
N LEU A 305 12.50 -29.43 21.83
CA LEU A 305 12.64 -29.36 20.38
C LEU A 305 13.72 -28.33 19.96
N PRO A 306 14.32 -28.46 18.77
CA PRO A 306 15.36 -27.53 18.28
C PRO A 306 14.94 -26.05 18.30
N SER A 307 13.65 -25.79 18.06
CA SER A 307 13.03 -24.46 18.05
C SER A 307 12.59 -23.95 19.43
N GLY A 308 12.96 -24.66 20.52
CA GLY A 308 12.69 -24.27 21.90
C GLY A 308 11.35 -24.78 22.46
N GLY A 309 10.41 -25.17 21.61
CA GLY A 309 9.18 -25.86 22.00
C GLY A 309 9.41 -27.17 22.75
N LYS A 310 8.34 -27.78 23.26
CA LYS A 310 8.40 -29.06 23.96
C LYS A 310 7.51 -30.10 23.30
N LYS A 311 8.01 -31.34 23.22
CA LYS A 311 7.23 -32.50 22.81
C LYS A 311 6.91 -33.35 24.03
N GLU A 312 5.63 -33.56 24.29
CA GLU A 312 5.13 -34.34 25.42
C GLU A 312 4.52 -35.67 24.98
N THR A 313 4.90 -36.75 25.64
CA THR A 313 4.35 -38.11 25.45
C THR A 313 3.92 -38.70 26.79
N GLY A 314 3.27 -39.87 26.76
CA GLY A 314 2.79 -40.61 27.93
C GLY A 314 1.32 -41.04 27.81
N GLU A 315 0.80 -41.72 28.81
CA GLU A 315 -0.62 -42.08 28.89
C GLU A 315 -1.50 -40.85 29.20
N ARG A 316 -2.56 -40.64 28.43
CA ARG A 316 -3.58 -39.59 28.64
C ARG A 316 -4.99 -40.16 28.53
N HIS A 317 -5.91 -39.63 29.33
CA HIS A 317 -7.30 -40.05 29.34
C HIS A 317 -8.28 -38.94 28.95
N TYR A 318 -9.35 -39.32 28.26
CA TYR A 318 -10.35 -38.39 27.74
C TYR A 318 -11.77 -38.85 28.05
N GLN A 319 -12.54 -38.00 28.72
CA GLN A 319 -13.98 -38.18 28.90
C GLN A 319 -14.67 -38.19 27.53
N GLN A 320 -15.53 -39.18 27.30
CA GLN A 320 -16.39 -39.24 26.10
C GLN A 320 -17.69 -38.45 26.30
N TYR A 321 -18.22 -37.91 25.20
CA TYR A 321 -19.46 -37.11 25.13
C TYR A 321 -20.30 -37.53 23.92
N GLU A 322 -21.62 -37.37 23.99
CA GLU A 322 -22.48 -37.37 22.80
C GLU A 322 -22.10 -36.16 21.93
N THR A 323 -21.38 -36.38 20.84
CA THR A 323 -21.03 -35.31 19.90
C THR A 323 -21.08 -35.79 18.45
N ASN A 324 -21.30 -34.83 17.56
CA ASN A 324 -21.26 -34.97 16.11
C ASN A 324 -20.10 -34.16 15.50
N VAL A 325 -19.26 -33.54 16.34
CA VAL A 325 -18.08 -32.77 15.94
C VAL A 325 -16.89 -33.71 15.81
N GLU A 326 -16.23 -33.70 14.66
CA GLU A 326 -15.12 -34.58 14.35
C GLU A 326 -13.80 -33.82 14.53
N VAL A 327 -13.12 -34.00 15.66
CA VAL A 327 -11.76 -33.44 15.85
C VAL A 327 -10.80 -34.11 14.86
N ILE A 328 -9.82 -33.37 14.35
CA ILE A 328 -8.76 -33.97 13.50
C ILE A 328 -8.05 -35.05 14.32
N PRO A 329 -7.96 -36.32 13.85
CA PRO A 329 -7.35 -37.41 14.61
C PRO A 329 -5.96 -37.07 15.18
N ALA A 330 -5.13 -36.33 14.43
CA ALA A 330 -3.81 -35.90 14.87
C ALA A 330 -3.80 -34.96 16.09
N LEU A 331 -4.92 -34.29 16.40
CA LEU A 331 -5.08 -33.38 17.53
C LEU A 331 -5.79 -34.03 18.74
N GLU A 332 -6.21 -35.29 18.65
CA GLU A 332 -6.92 -36.00 19.75
C GLU A 332 -6.12 -35.97 21.06
N TYR A 333 -4.81 -36.18 21.00
CA TYR A 333 -3.91 -36.19 22.15
C TYR A 333 -3.58 -34.80 22.71
N VAL A 334 -3.78 -33.74 21.90
CA VAL A 334 -3.59 -32.33 22.30
C VAL A 334 -4.75 -31.82 23.16
N LYS A 335 -5.93 -32.46 23.08
CA LYS A 335 -7.07 -32.13 23.95
C LYS A 335 -6.67 -32.16 25.43
N ARG A 336 -7.40 -31.42 26.26
CA ARG A 336 -7.22 -31.48 27.71
C ARG A 336 -7.69 -32.83 28.24
N LYS A 337 -6.80 -33.50 28.98
CA LYS A 337 -7.08 -34.79 29.65
C LYS A 337 -8.08 -34.65 30.79
N ALA A 338 -8.75 -35.74 31.13
CA ALA A 338 -9.87 -35.77 32.07
C ALA A 338 -9.46 -35.36 33.50
N GLU A 339 -8.25 -35.69 33.92
CA GLU A 339 -7.70 -35.50 35.27
C GLU A 339 -7.40 -34.02 35.59
N ASP A 340 -7.33 -33.16 34.58
CA ASP A 340 -6.97 -31.74 34.73
C ASP A 340 -8.17 -30.83 35.05
N GLY A 341 -9.39 -31.40 35.13
CA GLY A 341 -10.62 -30.64 35.36
C GLY A 341 -11.03 -29.76 34.17
N ARG A 342 -12.22 -29.14 34.27
CA ARG A 342 -12.87 -28.45 33.13
C ARG A 342 -12.73 -26.93 33.16
N GLY A 343 -12.63 -26.31 34.34
CA GLY A 343 -12.70 -24.84 34.50
C GLY A 343 -11.61 -24.02 33.79
N LYS A 344 -10.49 -24.65 33.40
CA LYS A 344 -9.38 -24.05 32.64
C LYS A 344 -9.43 -24.30 31.12
N ASP A 345 -10.47 -24.94 30.61
CA ASP A 345 -10.60 -25.27 29.18
C ASP A 345 -11.94 -24.81 28.60
N GLY A 346 -12.27 -23.56 28.94
CA GLY A 346 -13.27 -22.78 28.25
C GLY A 346 -12.97 -22.65 26.76
N ALA A 347 -13.99 -22.64 25.91
CA ALA A 347 -13.83 -22.43 24.47
C ALA A 347 -13.74 -20.94 24.12
N PHE A 348 -14.62 -20.12 24.72
CA PHE A 348 -14.80 -18.70 24.43
C PHE A 348 -13.96 -17.80 25.36
N PRO A 349 -13.24 -16.80 24.83
CA PRO A 349 -12.83 -16.65 23.43
C PRO A 349 -11.66 -17.60 23.07
N SER A 350 -11.46 -17.78 21.77
CA SER A 350 -10.35 -18.56 21.20
C SER A 350 -9.00 -17.89 21.43
N GLY A 351 -8.16 -18.53 22.24
CA GLY A 351 -6.83 -18.01 22.57
C GLY A 351 -5.88 -17.98 21.37
N HIS A 352 -5.88 -19.02 20.53
CA HIS A 352 -5.04 -19.06 19.32
C HIS A 352 -5.52 -18.06 18.26
N THR A 353 -6.82 -17.80 18.14
CA THR A 353 -7.35 -16.76 17.23
C THR A 353 -7.01 -15.38 17.73
N SER A 354 -7.15 -15.13 19.04
CA SER A 354 -6.79 -13.83 19.62
C SER A 354 -5.30 -13.56 19.45
N ALA A 355 -4.47 -14.57 19.67
CA ALA A 355 -3.05 -14.54 19.38
C ALA A 355 -2.77 -14.23 17.89
N ALA A 356 -3.43 -14.89 16.95
CA ALA A 356 -3.24 -14.62 15.52
C ALA A 356 -3.60 -13.18 15.14
N TYR A 357 -4.79 -12.68 15.51
CA TYR A 357 -5.17 -11.28 15.25
C TYR A 357 -4.15 -10.29 15.82
N LEU A 358 -3.69 -10.48 17.06
CA LEU A 358 -2.66 -9.62 17.63
C LEU A 358 -1.34 -9.67 16.84
N SER A 359 -0.95 -10.84 16.27
CA SER A 359 0.28 -10.96 15.44
C SER A 359 0.12 -10.18 14.16
N THR A 360 -0.98 -10.47 13.47
CA THR A 360 -1.44 -9.83 12.24
C THR A 360 -1.47 -8.31 12.35
N PHE A 361 -1.98 -7.75 13.45
CA PHE A 361 -2.00 -6.30 13.64
C PHE A 361 -0.58 -5.69 13.68
N GLY A 362 0.40 -6.34 14.32
CA GLY A 362 1.79 -5.87 14.29
C GLY A 362 2.35 -5.82 12.87
N PHE A 363 2.13 -6.88 12.09
CA PHE A 363 2.58 -6.96 10.69
C PHE A 363 1.86 -5.97 9.77
N ALA A 364 0.52 -5.93 9.80
CA ALA A 364 -0.30 -5.05 8.97
C ALA A 364 -0.08 -3.55 9.25
N TYR A 365 0.37 -3.20 10.45
CA TYR A 365 0.73 -1.83 10.77
C TYR A 365 2.05 -1.41 10.10
N ALA A 366 3.06 -2.28 10.14
CA ALA A 366 4.37 -2.03 9.55
C ALA A 366 4.35 -2.13 8.00
N THR A 367 3.59 -3.10 7.48
CA THR A 367 3.44 -3.42 6.05
C THR A 367 1.96 -3.34 5.62
N PRO A 368 1.33 -2.14 5.66
CA PRO A 368 -0.07 -1.96 5.28
C PRO A 368 -0.37 -2.24 3.80
N GLU A 369 0.64 -2.41 2.96
CA GLU A 369 0.45 -2.87 1.58
C GLU A 369 -0.30 -4.21 1.53
N ARG A 370 -0.10 -5.07 2.53
CA ARG A 370 -0.76 -6.38 2.70
C ARG A 370 -1.88 -6.36 3.76
N TYR A 371 -2.46 -5.21 4.06
CA TYR A 371 -3.36 -5.02 5.21
C TYR A 371 -4.60 -5.93 5.16
N ALA A 372 -5.20 -6.10 3.98
CA ALA A 372 -6.40 -6.93 3.80
C ALA A 372 -6.06 -8.42 3.92
N GLU A 373 -4.92 -8.83 3.40
CA GLU A 373 -4.38 -10.19 3.33
C GLU A 373 -4.03 -10.67 4.74
N PHE A 374 -3.37 -9.80 5.51
CA PHE A 374 -3.09 -10.00 6.93
C PHE A 374 -4.37 -10.29 7.72
N LEU A 375 -5.39 -9.43 7.62
CA LEU A 375 -6.66 -9.60 8.32
C LEU A 375 -7.43 -10.84 7.84
N THR A 376 -7.39 -11.13 6.55
CA THR A 376 -8.02 -12.32 5.95
C THR A 376 -7.35 -13.60 6.43
N ARG A 377 -6.02 -13.65 6.52
CA ARG A 377 -5.27 -14.78 7.11
C ARG A 377 -5.60 -14.98 8.60
N ALA A 378 -5.82 -13.91 9.37
CA ALA A 378 -6.28 -14.00 10.75
C ALA A 378 -7.73 -14.53 10.85
N ALA A 379 -8.60 -14.18 9.90
CA ALA A 379 -9.93 -14.77 9.80
C ALA A 379 -9.87 -16.26 9.41
N GLN A 380 -9.01 -16.65 8.47
CA GLN A 380 -8.75 -18.05 8.11
C GLN A 380 -8.19 -18.84 9.31
N MET A 381 -7.32 -18.23 10.12
CA MET A 381 -6.86 -18.84 11.37
C MET A 381 -8.04 -19.16 12.30
N GLY A 382 -9.00 -18.24 12.38
CA GLY A 382 -10.28 -18.44 13.07
C GLY A 382 -11.04 -19.66 12.54
N GLU A 383 -11.28 -19.71 11.24
CA GLU A 383 -11.90 -20.86 10.56
C GLU A 383 -11.15 -22.17 10.87
N ASN A 384 -9.82 -22.17 10.84
CA ASN A 384 -8.97 -23.33 11.13
C ASN A 384 -9.10 -23.82 12.59
N ARG A 385 -9.40 -22.93 13.56
CA ARG A 385 -9.78 -23.36 14.93
C ARG A 385 -11.10 -24.13 14.96
N ILE A 386 -11.98 -23.92 14.00
CA ILE A 386 -13.27 -24.59 13.86
C ILE A 386 -13.13 -25.88 13.05
N MET A 387 -12.40 -25.83 11.92
CA MET A 387 -12.06 -27.00 11.10
C MET A 387 -11.29 -28.06 11.89
N SER A 388 -10.44 -27.68 12.85
CA SER A 388 -9.79 -28.63 13.78
C SER A 388 -10.75 -29.31 14.77
N GLY A 389 -11.98 -28.81 14.91
CA GLY A 389 -12.97 -29.25 15.90
C GLY A 389 -12.74 -28.70 17.31
N MET A 390 -11.80 -27.76 17.50
CA MET A 390 -11.40 -27.25 18.82
C MET A 390 -12.20 -26.03 19.30
N HIS A 391 -12.79 -25.26 18.39
CA HIS A 391 -13.56 -24.04 18.66
C HIS A 391 -14.78 -23.92 17.74
N SER A 392 -15.60 -22.93 18.01
CA SER A 392 -16.85 -22.60 17.31
C SER A 392 -16.85 -21.14 16.84
N PRO A 393 -17.73 -20.75 15.89
CA PRO A 393 -17.88 -19.37 15.43
C PRO A 393 -17.87 -18.31 16.54
N LEU A 394 -18.65 -18.51 17.61
CA LEU A 394 -18.70 -17.55 18.71
C LEU A 394 -17.33 -17.38 19.40
N ASP A 395 -16.57 -18.47 19.60
CA ASP A 395 -15.26 -18.41 20.24
C ASP A 395 -14.27 -17.54 19.44
N VAL A 396 -14.33 -17.62 18.11
CA VAL A 396 -13.41 -16.92 17.22
C VAL A 396 -13.87 -15.49 16.91
N ILE A 397 -15.18 -15.23 16.87
CA ILE A 397 -15.75 -13.87 16.86
C ILE A 397 -15.34 -13.11 18.13
N GLY A 398 -15.53 -13.69 19.32
CA GLY A 398 -15.13 -13.05 20.58
C GLY A 398 -13.62 -12.80 20.66
N ALA A 399 -12.82 -13.70 20.10
CA ALA A 399 -11.38 -13.51 20.00
C ALA A 399 -10.97 -12.34 19.08
N ARG A 400 -11.63 -12.17 17.92
CA ARG A 400 -11.46 -11.01 17.04
C ARG A 400 -11.78 -9.72 17.79
N ILE A 401 -13.02 -9.61 18.30
CA ILE A 401 -13.54 -8.42 19.02
C ILE A 401 -12.56 -7.95 20.08
N GLN A 402 -12.12 -8.87 20.93
CA GLN A 402 -11.22 -8.54 22.03
C GLN A 402 -9.85 -8.08 21.55
N SER A 403 -9.31 -8.74 20.51
CA SER A 403 -7.95 -8.48 20.03
C SER A 403 -7.86 -7.16 19.28
N THR A 404 -8.89 -6.82 18.48
CA THR A 404 -9.01 -5.50 17.84
C THR A 404 -9.02 -4.38 18.88
N ALA A 405 -9.77 -4.54 19.98
CA ALA A 405 -9.78 -3.57 21.08
C ALA A 405 -8.44 -3.49 21.84
N MET A 406 -7.75 -4.62 22.02
CA MET A 406 -6.42 -4.69 22.65
C MET A 406 -5.34 -3.99 21.80
N THR A 407 -5.35 -4.21 20.48
CA THR A 407 -4.48 -3.51 19.53
C THR A 407 -4.75 -2.00 19.56
N ALA A 408 -6.01 -1.58 19.46
CA ALA A 408 -6.35 -0.16 19.50
C ALA A 408 -5.90 0.51 20.81
N TYR A 409 -6.05 -0.16 21.96
CA TYR A 409 -5.46 0.31 23.22
C TYR A 409 -3.93 0.49 23.09
N ALA A 410 -3.22 -0.52 22.59
CA ALA A 410 -1.77 -0.46 22.46
C ALA A 410 -1.28 0.63 21.48
N TYR A 411 -1.98 0.90 20.37
CA TYR A 411 -1.60 1.96 19.43
C TYR A 411 -1.84 3.37 20.01
N ASN A 412 -2.95 3.58 20.72
CA ASN A 412 -3.27 4.88 21.35
C ASN A 412 -2.34 5.26 22.53
N LEU A 413 -1.49 4.36 23.01
CA LEU A 413 -0.55 4.66 24.11
C LEU A 413 0.60 5.55 23.64
N SER A 414 0.74 6.72 24.27
CA SER A 414 1.76 7.72 23.96
C SER A 414 3.20 7.19 24.04
N GLU A 415 3.46 6.25 24.93
CA GLU A 415 4.74 5.57 25.14
C GLU A 415 5.09 4.57 24.02
N ASN A 416 4.10 4.13 23.24
CA ASN A 416 4.29 3.17 22.15
C ASN A 416 4.53 3.83 20.78
N GLN A 417 4.27 5.14 20.68
CA GLN A 417 4.36 5.92 19.45
C GLN A 417 5.76 5.90 18.81
N GLU A 418 6.84 5.79 19.58
CA GLU A 418 8.19 5.63 19.02
C GLU A 418 8.37 4.27 18.31
N VAL A 419 7.85 3.18 18.90
CA VAL A 419 7.93 1.83 18.32
C VAL A 419 7.06 1.73 17.06
N LEU A 420 5.85 2.30 17.10
CA LEU A 420 4.93 2.33 15.97
C LEU A 420 5.55 3.03 14.75
N ASN A 421 6.08 4.26 14.94
CA ASN A 421 6.70 5.01 13.86
C ASN A 421 7.92 4.30 13.28
N LYS A 422 8.80 3.74 14.14
CA LYS A 422 9.96 2.97 13.66
C LYS A 422 9.56 1.72 12.89
N ALA A 423 8.56 0.97 13.37
CA ALA A 423 8.10 -0.24 12.68
C ALA A 423 7.55 0.05 11.27
N TYR A 424 6.78 1.14 11.12
CA TYR A 424 6.30 1.59 9.81
C TYR A 424 7.45 2.02 8.90
N SER A 425 8.36 2.87 9.37
CA SER A 425 9.54 3.29 8.59
C SER A 425 10.42 2.09 8.20
N ASN A 426 10.79 1.25 9.17
CA ASN A 426 11.72 0.15 8.98
C ASN A 426 11.23 -0.89 7.95
N ALA A 427 9.97 -1.30 8.02
CA ALA A 427 9.40 -2.20 7.00
C ALA A 427 9.26 -1.51 5.63
N GLY A 428 8.93 -0.21 5.61
CA GLY A 428 8.83 0.57 4.37
C GLY A 428 10.18 0.78 3.68
N GLU A 429 11.25 0.97 4.45
CA GLU A 429 12.63 1.08 3.96
C GLU A 429 13.10 -0.28 3.43
N VAL A 430 13.09 -1.34 4.26
CA VAL A 430 13.61 -2.66 3.89
C VAL A 430 12.89 -3.27 2.69
N PHE A 431 11.55 -3.36 2.72
CA PHE A 431 10.82 -3.91 1.57
C PHE A 431 10.77 -2.93 0.40
N GLY A 432 10.89 -1.61 0.64
CA GLY A 432 10.96 -0.60 -0.42
C GLY A 432 12.24 -0.68 -1.24
N GLU A 433 13.40 -0.89 -0.59
CA GLU A 433 14.68 -1.14 -1.27
C GLU A 433 14.64 -2.44 -2.09
N LEU A 434 14.03 -3.50 -1.55
CA LEU A 434 13.82 -4.75 -2.27
C LEU A 434 12.91 -4.57 -3.50
N ALA A 435 11.79 -3.87 -3.37
CA ALA A 435 10.88 -3.56 -4.48
C ALA A 435 11.57 -2.70 -5.57
N ALA A 436 12.30 -1.66 -5.16
CA ALA A 436 13.07 -0.81 -6.07
C ALA A 436 14.14 -1.61 -6.84
N SER A 437 14.76 -2.62 -6.22
CA SER A 437 15.70 -3.53 -6.90
C SER A 437 15.07 -4.40 -8.01
N LYS A 438 13.73 -4.39 -8.11
CA LYS A 438 12.93 -5.07 -9.14
C LYS A 438 12.24 -4.10 -10.10
N GLU A 439 12.53 -2.80 -10.02
CA GLU A 439 11.85 -1.74 -10.78
C GLU A 439 10.35 -1.64 -10.46
N MET A 440 9.95 -1.94 -9.21
CA MET A 440 8.56 -1.94 -8.76
C MET A 440 8.35 -1.00 -7.56
N SER A 441 7.15 -0.42 -7.42
CA SER A 441 6.74 0.15 -6.14
C SER A 441 6.58 -0.95 -5.08
N LEU A 442 6.64 -0.57 -3.80
CA LEU A 442 6.40 -1.52 -2.70
C LEU A 442 5.00 -2.16 -2.78
N TYR A 443 3.98 -1.44 -3.25
CA TYR A 443 2.65 -2.00 -3.42
C TYR A 443 2.62 -3.07 -4.53
N GLU A 444 3.24 -2.80 -5.67
CA GLU A 444 3.29 -3.77 -6.79
C GLU A 444 4.12 -5.00 -6.43
N TYR A 445 5.31 -4.82 -5.81
CA TYR A 445 6.16 -5.93 -5.36
C TYR A 445 5.43 -6.78 -4.32
N ALA A 446 4.69 -6.16 -3.39
CA ALA A 446 3.88 -6.86 -2.40
C ALA A 446 2.74 -7.71 -3.02
N HIS A 447 2.33 -7.48 -4.27
CA HIS A 447 1.28 -8.26 -4.97
C HIS A 447 1.79 -8.99 -6.22
N THR A 448 3.12 -9.05 -6.42
CA THR A 448 3.72 -9.71 -7.60
C THR A 448 4.45 -10.97 -7.19
N VAL A 449 3.87 -12.10 -7.55
CA VAL A 449 4.37 -13.43 -7.23
C VAL A 449 5.59 -13.79 -8.11
N THR A 450 6.76 -13.88 -7.50
CA THR A 450 8.04 -14.13 -8.19
C THR A 450 8.57 -15.57 -8.02
N GLU A 451 8.49 -16.14 -6.81
CA GLU A 451 9.11 -17.43 -6.45
C GLU A 451 8.26 -18.26 -5.50
N ASP A 452 8.39 -19.60 -5.50
CA ASP A 452 7.72 -20.48 -4.53
C ASP A 452 8.25 -20.27 -3.10
N TYR A 453 7.42 -20.57 -2.09
CA TYR A 453 7.82 -20.45 -0.68
C TYR A 453 9.02 -21.35 -0.34
N THR A 454 10.05 -20.76 0.28
CA THR A 454 11.27 -21.46 0.73
C THR A 454 11.10 -22.15 2.09
N PHE A 455 9.94 -21.96 2.74
CA PHE A 455 9.62 -22.41 4.09
C PHE A 455 8.39 -23.33 4.14
N GLU A 456 8.21 -23.98 5.28
CA GLU A 456 7.10 -24.91 5.54
C GLU A 456 5.77 -24.16 5.75
N SER A 457 5.12 -23.66 4.69
CA SER A 457 3.78 -23.05 4.78
C SER A 457 2.65 -24.09 4.86
N ALA A 458 1.47 -23.64 5.30
CA ALA A 458 0.20 -24.35 5.20
C ALA A 458 -0.54 -24.06 3.87
N TYR A 459 -0.08 -23.07 3.11
CA TYR A 459 -0.74 -22.52 1.93
C TYR A 459 0.29 -22.26 0.83
N ASP A 460 -0.19 -22.09 -0.41
CA ASP A 460 0.61 -21.47 -1.46
C ASP A 460 0.67 -19.93 -1.29
N LYS A 461 1.55 -19.31 -2.08
CA LYS A 461 1.81 -17.86 -2.12
C LYS A 461 0.73 -17.02 -2.81
N GLU A 462 -0.15 -17.65 -3.59
CA GLU A 462 -1.20 -16.99 -4.37
C GLU A 462 -2.53 -16.95 -3.59
N LYS A 463 -2.60 -17.65 -2.45
CA LYS A 463 -3.80 -17.90 -1.64
C LYS A 463 -4.59 -16.64 -1.24
N TRP A 464 -3.95 -15.48 -1.20
CA TRP A 464 -4.50 -14.19 -0.74
C TRP A 464 -4.40 -13.08 -1.79
N GLU A 465 -4.10 -13.36 -3.07
CA GLU A 465 -3.91 -12.27 -4.06
C GLU A 465 -5.22 -11.76 -4.69
N ASP A 466 -6.34 -12.47 -4.48
CA ASP A 466 -7.68 -12.04 -4.89
C ASP A 466 -8.32 -11.18 -3.80
N HIS A 467 -8.21 -9.85 -3.95
CA HIS A 467 -8.73 -8.86 -3.00
C HIS A 467 -10.25 -8.96 -2.76
N ASP A 468 -11.04 -9.21 -3.82
CA ASP A 468 -12.49 -9.31 -3.70
C ASP A 468 -12.90 -10.61 -2.97
N ALA A 469 -12.20 -11.71 -3.24
CA ALA A 469 -12.37 -12.95 -2.47
C ALA A 469 -11.94 -12.78 -1.01
N ASN A 470 -10.84 -12.08 -0.73
CA ASN A 470 -10.38 -11.74 0.63
C ASN A 470 -11.46 -10.95 1.38
N LYS A 471 -11.96 -9.87 0.78
CA LYS A 471 -13.01 -9.00 1.33
C LYS A 471 -14.31 -9.76 1.58
N ALA A 472 -14.76 -10.55 0.61
CA ALA A 472 -15.96 -11.38 0.75
C ALA A 472 -15.82 -12.43 1.86
N PHE A 473 -14.67 -13.11 1.92
CA PHE A 473 -14.37 -14.10 2.96
C PHE A 473 -14.31 -13.45 4.35
N TYR A 474 -13.57 -12.35 4.51
CA TYR A 474 -13.46 -11.65 5.79
C TYR A 474 -14.83 -11.19 6.28
N ARG A 475 -15.65 -10.60 5.40
CA ARG A 475 -17.02 -10.15 5.73
C ARG A 475 -17.96 -11.31 6.07
N GLU A 476 -17.80 -12.49 5.46
CA GLU A 476 -18.47 -13.72 5.92
C GLU A 476 -18.02 -14.08 7.35
N LYS A 477 -16.71 -14.13 7.61
CA LYS A 477 -16.13 -14.50 8.92
C LYS A 477 -16.33 -13.43 10.00
N LEU A 478 -16.88 -12.26 9.69
CA LEU A 478 -17.36 -11.34 10.72
C LEU A 478 -18.53 -11.95 11.51
N THR A 479 -19.39 -12.74 10.85
CA THR A 479 -20.66 -13.26 11.39
C THR A 479 -20.81 -14.79 11.34
N TYR A 480 -20.04 -15.48 10.48
CA TYR A 480 -20.17 -16.92 10.18
C TYR A 480 -21.57 -17.36 9.71
N GLY A 481 -22.39 -16.41 9.24
CA GLY A 481 -23.79 -16.68 8.88
C GLY A 481 -24.67 -17.10 10.06
N LEU A 482 -24.31 -16.70 11.30
CA LEU A 482 -25.13 -16.95 12.48
C LEU A 482 -26.50 -16.26 12.38
N PRO A 483 -27.53 -16.75 13.08
CA PRO A 483 -28.84 -16.11 13.12
C PRO A 483 -28.79 -14.68 13.67
N GLN A 484 -29.50 -13.76 13.01
CA GLN A 484 -29.71 -12.41 13.53
C GLN A 484 -30.91 -12.37 14.48
N THR A 485 -30.74 -12.86 15.71
CA THR A 485 -31.76 -12.89 16.78
C THR A 485 -31.86 -11.60 17.60
N GLY A 486 -30.85 -10.72 17.50
CA GLY A 486 -30.76 -9.42 18.15
C GLY A 486 -31.53 -8.31 17.44
N THR A 487 -31.22 -7.05 17.78
CA THR A 487 -31.91 -5.87 17.20
C THR A 487 -31.27 -5.46 15.88
N LYS A 488 -32.03 -5.55 14.78
CA LYS A 488 -31.57 -5.14 13.44
C LYS A 488 -31.75 -3.64 13.21
N GLY A 489 -30.91 -3.05 12.36
CA GLY A 489 -30.98 -1.64 11.99
C GLY A 489 -30.60 -0.68 13.12
N LEU A 490 -29.65 -1.07 13.98
CA LEU A 490 -28.99 -0.15 14.90
C LEU A 490 -28.00 0.74 14.15
N ASP A 491 -27.99 2.03 14.48
CA ASP A 491 -26.99 2.98 13.97
C ASP A 491 -25.56 2.44 14.19
N PRO A 492 -24.61 2.69 13.27
CA PRO A 492 -23.20 2.33 13.47
C PRO A 492 -22.60 2.99 14.72
N VAL A 493 -21.61 2.34 15.33
CA VAL A 493 -20.96 2.80 16.57
C VAL A 493 -19.46 2.54 16.50
N VAL A 494 -18.67 3.57 16.17
CA VAL A 494 -17.21 3.47 16.18
C VAL A 494 -16.68 3.73 17.60
N PRO A 495 -16.03 2.74 18.26
CA PRO A 495 -15.46 2.90 19.60
C PRO A 495 -14.42 4.03 19.66
N LYS A 496 -14.21 4.62 20.85
CA LYS A 496 -13.16 5.62 21.06
C LYS A 496 -11.78 5.03 20.73
N GLY A 497 -11.01 5.72 19.89
CA GLY A 497 -9.65 5.35 19.50
C GLY A 497 -9.55 4.16 18.54
N ALA A 498 -10.64 3.68 17.95
CA ALA A 498 -10.60 2.64 16.92
C ALA A 498 -10.03 3.14 15.57
N GLU A 499 -10.10 4.44 15.28
CA GLU A 499 -9.59 5.10 14.07
C GLU A 499 -8.09 4.90 13.85
N VAL A 500 -7.34 4.65 14.92
CA VAL A 500 -5.91 4.32 14.91
C VAL A 500 -5.60 3.05 14.11
N LEU A 501 -6.56 2.12 14.00
CA LEU A 501 -6.36 0.83 13.32
C LEU A 501 -6.16 0.97 11.80
N LEU A 502 -6.50 2.13 11.23
CA LEU A 502 -6.31 2.47 9.83
C LEU A 502 -5.17 3.49 9.62
N GLU A 503 -4.41 3.88 10.65
CA GLU A 503 -3.53 5.05 10.55
C GLU A 503 -2.36 4.89 9.56
N THR A 504 -1.78 3.70 9.41
CA THR A 504 -0.75 3.44 8.39
C THR A 504 -1.32 2.99 7.04
N ARG A 505 -2.56 2.47 7.01
CA ARG A 505 -3.25 2.11 5.76
C ARG A 505 -3.81 3.35 5.05
N GLN A 506 -4.30 4.35 5.80
CA GLN A 506 -4.84 5.61 5.29
C GLN A 506 -4.18 6.80 6.01
N PRO A 507 -2.87 7.04 5.78
CA PRO A 507 -2.07 8.02 6.54
C PRO A 507 -2.41 9.48 6.23
N TYR A 508 -2.92 9.75 5.03
CA TYR A 508 -3.35 11.07 4.56
C TYR A 508 -4.73 11.51 5.10
N LEU A 509 -5.47 10.61 5.77
CA LEU A 509 -6.74 10.95 6.43
C LEU A 509 -6.49 11.45 7.86
N THR A 510 -7.38 12.32 8.35
CA THR A 510 -7.44 12.64 9.79
C THR A 510 -8.11 11.54 10.61
N ASP A 511 -7.92 11.54 11.93
CA ASP A 511 -8.61 10.62 12.86
C ASP A 511 -10.14 10.64 12.69
N GLN A 512 -10.72 11.82 12.50
CA GLN A 512 -12.17 11.97 12.28
C GLN A 512 -12.63 11.33 10.96
N GLN A 513 -11.77 11.36 9.95
CA GLN A 513 -12.03 10.78 8.63
C GLN A 513 -11.89 9.27 8.66
N ARG A 514 -10.82 8.72 9.25
CA ARG A 514 -10.70 7.26 9.51
C ARG A 514 -11.86 6.74 10.36
N ARG A 515 -12.36 7.54 11.31
CA ARG A 515 -13.57 7.27 12.09
C ARG A 515 -14.85 7.25 11.23
N GLU A 516 -15.01 8.12 10.24
CA GLU A 516 -16.13 8.08 9.29
C GLU A 516 -16.02 6.90 8.30
N VAL A 517 -14.81 6.54 7.88
CA VAL A 517 -14.54 5.30 7.11
C VAL A 517 -15.00 4.07 7.89
N LEU A 518 -14.59 3.92 9.15
CA LEU A 518 -15.05 2.82 10.01
C LEU A 518 -16.58 2.82 10.19
N TYR A 519 -17.17 4.00 10.43
CA TYR A 519 -18.62 4.16 10.65
C TYR A 519 -19.45 3.72 9.44
N THR A 520 -18.97 4.02 8.23
CA THR A 520 -19.69 3.76 6.97
C THR A 520 -19.47 2.37 6.39
N THR A 521 -18.55 1.58 6.96
CA THR A 521 -18.21 0.23 6.49
C THR A 521 -18.61 -0.90 7.45
N GLU A 522 -19.12 -0.56 8.66
CA GLU A 522 -19.67 -1.51 9.63
C GLU A 522 -20.67 -2.51 9.03
N ILE A 523 -20.68 -3.74 9.54
CA ILE A 523 -21.71 -4.72 9.21
C ILE A 523 -23.07 -4.39 9.84
N GLU A 524 -24.14 -4.93 9.26
CA GLU A 524 -25.50 -4.87 9.79
C GLU A 524 -25.62 -5.43 11.21
N SER A 525 -26.43 -4.77 12.05
CA SER A 525 -26.70 -5.24 13.41
C SER A 525 -27.71 -6.39 13.45
N GLY A 526 -27.87 -7.00 14.62
CA GLY A 526 -28.82 -8.06 14.91
C GLY A 526 -28.18 -9.33 15.46
N TYR A 527 -26.89 -9.30 15.81
CA TYR A 527 -26.11 -10.44 16.25
C TYR A 527 -25.72 -10.25 17.74
N PRO A 528 -26.29 -11.00 18.71
CA PRO A 528 -26.22 -10.66 20.14
C PRO A 528 -24.81 -10.42 20.71
N VAL A 529 -23.80 -11.19 20.29
CA VAL A 529 -22.41 -11.03 20.78
C VAL A 529 -21.66 -9.88 20.09
N ILE A 530 -22.07 -9.53 18.87
CA ILE A 530 -21.45 -8.48 18.06
C ILE A 530 -22.04 -7.12 18.41
N ASP A 531 -23.36 -7.01 18.53
CA ASP A 531 -24.06 -5.75 18.81
C ASP A 531 -23.66 -5.19 20.20
N GLU A 532 -23.63 -6.06 21.22
CA GLU A 532 -23.32 -5.71 22.61
C GLU A 532 -21.82 -5.42 22.86
N SER A 533 -20.97 -5.54 21.84
CA SER A 533 -19.54 -5.23 21.95
C SER A 533 -19.21 -3.73 21.99
N ASN A 534 -20.24 -2.87 22.02
CA ASN A 534 -20.12 -1.41 21.95
C ASN A 534 -19.32 -0.95 20.72
N GLY A 535 -19.62 -1.55 19.57
CA GLY A 535 -19.03 -1.22 18.26
C GLY A 535 -17.96 -2.20 17.75
N TRP A 536 -17.09 -2.69 18.62
CA TRP A 536 -15.87 -3.45 18.24
C TRP A 536 -16.11 -4.66 17.32
N GLY A 537 -17.26 -5.33 17.43
CA GLY A 537 -17.61 -6.49 16.62
C GLY A 537 -18.23 -6.19 15.26
N ARG A 538 -18.75 -4.97 15.07
CA ARG A 538 -19.34 -4.53 13.78
C ARG A 538 -18.31 -3.96 12.82
N ILE A 539 -17.13 -3.57 13.32
CA ILE A 539 -16.03 -3.06 12.49
C ILE A 539 -15.61 -4.10 11.46
N ASP A 540 -15.69 -3.73 10.18
CA ASP A 540 -15.14 -4.47 9.04
C ASP A 540 -13.87 -3.78 8.54
N LEU A 541 -12.72 -4.16 9.08
CA LEU A 541 -11.44 -3.52 8.74
C LEU A 541 -11.00 -3.75 7.28
N VAL A 542 -11.41 -4.83 6.62
CA VAL A 542 -11.04 -5.09 5.22
C VAL A 542 -11.92 -4.25 4.28
N THR A 543 -13.21 -4.13 4.56
CA THR A 543 -14.04 -3.14 3.85
C THR A 543 -13.58 -1.71 4.16
N ALA A 544 -13.13 -1.42 5.39
CA ALA A 544 -12.64 -0.09 5.77
C ALA A 544 -11.29 0.29 5.15
N SER A 545 -10.39 -0.67 4.85
CA SER A 545 -9.13 -0.37 4.15
C SER A 545 -9.35 0.15 2.73
N ASP A 546 -10.49 -0.18 2.11
CA ASP A 546 -10.88 0.24 0.76
C ASP A 546 -11.51 1.65 0.70
N GLY A 547 -11.36 2.44 1.77
CA GLY A 547 -11.89 3.81 1.86
C GLY A 547 -13.33 3.86 2.39
N TYR A 548 -14.01 4.97 2.12
CA TYR A 548 -15.35 5.25 2.66
C TYR A 548 -16.42 4.29 2.10
N GLY A 549 -17.46 3.97 2.88
CA GLY A 549 -18.71 3.42 2.35
C GLY A 549 -19.73 4.51 1.96
N ALA A 550 -19.59 5.71 2.55
CA ALA A 550 -20.38 6.87 2.20
C ALA A 550 -19.67 8.17 2.61
N PHE A 551 -19.91 9.26 1.88
CA PHE A 551 -19.60 10.61 2.34
C PHE A 551 -20.80 11.17 3.11
N LEU A 552 -20.76 11.02 4.44
CA LEU A 552 -21.76 11.56 5.36
C LEU A 552 -21.53 13.06 5.61
N ASN A 553 -20.27 13.47 5.53
CA ASN A 553 -19.80 14.86 5.53
C ASN A 553 -19.04 15.17 4.23
N ASN A 554 -18.71 16.44 3.99
CA ASN A 554 -17.73 16.78 2.94
C ASN A 554 -16.34 16.28 3.36
N VAL A 555 -15.65 15.60 2.44
CA VAL A 555 -14.36 14.93 2.67
C VAL A 555 -13.26 15.67 1.91
N THR A 556 -12.13 15.94 2.58
CA THR A 556 -10.92 16.50 1.94
C THR A 556 -9.77 15.51 2.09
N VAL A 557 -9.19 15.09 0.97
CA VAL A 557 -8.06 14.17 0.88
C VAL A 557 -6.82 14.96 0.50
N ASP A 558 -5.81 14.97 1.38
CA ASP A 558 -4.56 15.72 1.22
C ASP A 558 -3.37 14.73 1.18
N MET A 559 -2.98 14.34 -0.03
CA MET A 559 -1.99 13.27 -0.27
C MET A 559 -0.65 13.86 -0.68
N ASP A 560 0.44 13.40 -0.07
CA ASP A 560 1.78 13.92 -0.29
C ASP A 560 2.68 12.82 -0.87
N ALA A 561 2.94 12.90 -2.18
CA ALA A 561 3.73 11.92 -2.90
C ALA A 561 5.16 11.77 -2.36
N SER A 562 5.74 12.83 -1.76
CA SER A 562 7.10 12.79 -1.22
C SER A 562 7.24 11.87 0.00
N LYS A 563 6.13 11.48 0.64
CA LYS A 563 6.12 10.52 1.75
C LYS A 563 6.01 9.05 1.31
N GLY A 564 5.83 8.79 0.01
CA GLY A 564 5.71 7.43 -0.54
C GLY A 564 4.53 6.61 -0.02
N ARG A 565 4.50 5.33 -0.42
CA ARG A 565 3.49 4.34 0.00
C ARG A 565 2.06 4.89 -0.21
N PHE A 566 1.13 4.65 0.72
CA PHE A 566 -0.24 5.18 0.64
C PHE A 566 -0.38 6.71 0.73
N ASN A 567 0.68 7.48 1.02
CA ASN A 567 0.62 8.94 0.85
C ASN A 567 0.81 9.35 -0.62
N ALA A 568 1.46 8.50 -1.43
CA ALA A 568 1.70 8.75 -2.85
C ALA A 568 0.61 8.16 -3.74
N HIS A 569 0.11 6.95 -3.45
CA HIS A 569 -0.96 6.32 -4.23
C HIS A 569 -1.84 5.46 -3.32
N ASP A 570 -3.16 5.61 -3.41
CA ASP A 570 -4.12 4.71 -2.78
C ASP A 570 -5.35 4.47 -3.67
N TRP A 571 -5.98 3.31 -3.51
CA TRP A 571 -7.17 2.86 -4.23
C TRP A 571 -8.34 2.75 -3.27
N TRP A 572 -9.42 3.51 -3.52
CA TRP A 572 -10.70 3.31 -2.85
C TRP A 572 -11.58 2.38 -3.68
N ARG A 573 -11.88 1.22 -3.10
CA ARG A 573 -12.54 0.06 -3.75
C ARG A 573 -13.94 -0.24 -3.21
N ASN A 574 -14.53 0.71 -2.49
CA ASN A 574 -15.93 0.66 -2.06
C ASN A 574 -16.82 1.44 -3.02
N ASP A 575 -18.07 1.00 -3.17
CA ASP A 575 -19.13 1.81 -3.79
C ASP A 575 -19.52 2.95 -2.81
N ILE A 576 -19.04 4.17 -3.06
CA ILE A 576 -19.22 5.32 -2.17
C ILE A 576 -20.56 6.02 -2.45
N THR A 577 -21.40 6.10 -1.42
CA THR A 577 -22.72 6.76 -1.48
C THR A 577 -22.75 8.08 -0.70
N GLY A 578 -23.90 8.77 -0.63
CA GLY A 578 -24.13 9.89 0.29
C GLY A 578 -24.23 11.28 -0.36
N ASN A 579 -24.33 12.31 0.48
CA ASN A 579 -24.56 13.71 0.05
C ASN A 579 -23.31 14.59 0.20
N GLY A 580 -22.24 14.07 0.80
CA GLY A 580 -20.96 14.78 0.90
C GLY A 580 -20.26 14.89 -0.46
N MET A 581 -19.43 15.92 -0.59
CA MET A 581 -18.50 16.07 -1.72
C MET A 581 -17.12 15.50 -1.39
N LEU A 582 -16.36 15.17 -2.43
CA LEU A 582 -14.93 14.93 -2.35
C LEU A 582 -14.14 16.18 -2.76
N THR A 583 -13.12 16.55 -1.98
CA THR A 583 -12.05 17.46 -2.39
C THR A 583 -10.73 16.68 -2.39
N LYS A 584 -10.03 16.65 -3.53
CA LYS A 584 -8.69 16.06 -3.65
C LYS A 584 -7.65 17.17 -3.82
N GLN A 585 -6.68 17.20 -2.91
CA GLN A 585 -5.54 18.14 -2.89
C GLN A 585 -4.23 17.37 -2.56
N GLY A 586 -3.11 18.09 -2.57
CA GLY A 586 -1.77 17.52 -2.41
C GLY A 586 -1.32 16.70 -3.63
N THR A 587 -0.01 16.46 -3.74
CA THR A 587 0.66 15.89 -4.91
C THR A 587 0.38 14.42 -5.22
N GLY A 588 -0.16 13.62 -4.28
CA GLY A 588 -0.40 12.18 -4.48
C GLY A 588 -1.59 11.84 -5.39
N THR A 589 -1.71 10.57 -5.75
CA THR A 589 -2.77 9.98 -6.58
C THR A 589 -3.83 9.29 -5.73
N LEU A 590 -5.10 9.61 -5.95
CA LEU A 590 -6.23 8.85 -5.44
C LEU A 590 -6.96 8.17 -6.60
N THR A 591 -7.04 6.83 -6.58
CA THR A 591 -7.81 6.06 -7.57
C THR A 591 -9.15 5.64 -7.00
N LEU A 592 -10.23 5.94 -7.70
CA LEU A 592 -11.59 5.51 -7.35
C LEU A 592 -12.02 4.38 -8.29
N THR A 593 -12.21 3.18 -7.73
CA THR A 593 -12.52 1.95 -8.48
C THR A 593 -13.97 1.47 -8.28
N GLY A 594 -14.68 1.98 -7.26
CA GLY A 594 -16.07 1.61 -6.98
C GLY A 594 -17.10 2.28 -7.88
N ASN A 595 -18.32 1.73 -7.92
CA ASN A 595 -19.46 2.29 -8.64
C ASN A 595 -20.11 3.39 -7.77
N ASN A 596 -19.45 4.54 -7.71
CA ASN A 596 -19.80 5.60 -6.79
C ASN A 596 -21.11 6.29 -7.18
N SER A 597 -21.89 6.71 -6.17
CA SER A 597 -23.18 7.39 -6.32
C SER A 597 -23.35 8.57 -5.35
N TYR A 598 -22.25 9.12 -4.83
CA TYR A 598 -22.32 10.31 -3.97
C TYR A 598 -22.72 11.55 -4.79
N SER A 599 -23.58 12.39 -4.23
CA SER A 599 -24.22 13.50 -4.96
C SER A 599 -23.65 14.89 -4.67
N GLY A 600 -22.67 15.01 -3.76
CA GLY A 600 -22.09 16.30 -3.38
C GLY A 600 -21.15 16.92 -4.43
N GLY A 601 -20.72 16.14 -5.43
CA GLY A 601 -19.73 16.52 -6.44
C GLY A 601 -18.28 16.28 -6.01
N THR A 602 -17.37 16.58 -6.93
CA THR A 602 -15.95 16.29 -6.83
C THR A 602 -15.15 17.53 -7.23
N LEU A 603 -14.26 17.98 -6.35
CA LEU A 603 -13.35 19.10 -6.58
C LEU A 603 -11.90 18.59 -6.57
N LEU A 604 -11.23 18.63 -7.71
CA LEU A 604 -9.79 18.42 -7.81
C LEU A 604 -9.07 19.77 -7.75
N GLN A 605 -8.10 19.88 -6.84
CA GLN A 605 -7.27 21.07 -6.67
C GLN A 605 -5.80 20.78 -6.99
N GLU A 606 -5.27 19.62 -6.59
CA GLU A 606 -3.87 19.22 -6.81
C GLU A 606 -3.70 17.70 -6.85
N GLY A 607 -2.58 17.26 -7.44
CA GLY A 607 -2.24 15.84 -7.64
C GLY A 607 -3.15 15.16 -8.65
N THR A 608 -3.21 13.83 -8.59
CA THR A 608 -3.99 13.03 -9.54
C THR A 608 -5.25 12.46 -8.89
N LEU A 609 -6.35 12.47 -9.64
CA LEU A 609 -7.58 11.74 -9.32
C LEU A 609 -7.92 10.82 -10.49
N GLU A 610 -7.81 9.53 -10.27
CA GLU A 610 -8.01 8.50 -11.30
C GLU A 610 -9.41 7.87 -11.19
N ALA A 611 -10.10 7.75 -12.32
CA ALA A 611 -11.32 6.97 -12.48
C ALA A 611 -10.99 5.63 -13.14
N THR A 612 -11.36 4.53 -12.47
CA THR A 612 -11.31 3.16 -13.02
C THR A 612 -12.68 2.47 -13.05
N SER A 613 -13.75 3.25 -12.92
CA SER A 613 -15.14 2.80 -13.11
C SER A 613 -15.99 3.85 -13.83
N ALA A 614 -17.05 3.38 -14.49
CA ALA A 614 -17.95 4.22 -15.27
C ALA A 614 -18.73 5.28 -14.46
N THR A 615 -18.69 5.24 -13.12
CA THR A 615 -19.29 6.27 -12.24
C THR A 615 -18.36 6.71 -11.11
N ALA A 616 -17.03 6.56 -11.29
CA ALA A 616 -16.02 6.77 -10.25
C ALA A 616 -16.13 8.12 -9.50
N PHE A 617 -16.59 9.18 -10.17
CA PHE A 617 -16.70 10.53 -9.59
C PHE A 617 -18.11 10.90 -9.07
N GLY A 618 -19.01 9.92 -8.96
CA GLY A 618 -20.34 10.08 -8.38
C GLY A 618 -21.37 10.73 -9.32
N GLU A 619 -22.48 11.22 -8.73
CA GLU A 619 -23.60 11.83 -9.47
C GLU A 619 -23.54 13.37 -9.52
N GLY A 620 -22.55 13.99 -8.88
CA GLY A 620 -22.43 15.45 -8.81
C GLY A 620 -21.56 16.06 -9.92
N ASP A 621 -21.36 17.37 -9.85
CA ASP A 621 -20.44 18.10 -10.73
C ASP A 621 -18.98 17.69 -10.48
N LEU A 622 -18.19 17.50 -11.54
CA LEU A 622 -16.73 17.40 -11.50
C LEU A 622 -16.12 18.78 -11.80
N TYR A 623 -15.26 19.24 -10.91
CA TYR A 623 -14.60 20.54 -11.00
C TYR A 623 -13.09 20.39 -10.82
N VAL A 624 -12.32 20.80 -11.82
CA VAL A 624 -10.86 20.77 -11.82
C VAL A 624 -10.35 22.20 -11.74
N GLU A 625 -9.83 22.59 -10.59
CA GLU A 625 -9.13 23.87 -10.39
C GLU A 625 -7.69 23.80 -10.91
N ASN A 626 -7.02 22.68 -10.64
CA ASN A 626 -5.71 22.28 -11.16
C ASN A 626 -5.51 20.78 -10.82
N GLY A 627 -4.36 20.17 -11.17
CA GLY A 627 -4.07 18.74 -10.97
C GLY A 627 -4.27 17.94 -12.26
N ALA A 628 -4.39 16.62 -12.14
CA ALA A 628 -4.66 15.71 -13.27
C ALA A 628 -5.88 14.82 -12.98
N VAL A 629 -6.82 14.76 -13.92
CA VAL A 629 -7.86 13.72 -13.94
C VAL A 629 -7.40 12.64 -14.89
N LEU A 630 -7.22 11.41 -14.39
CA LEU A 630 -6.90 10.25 -15.23
C LEU A 630 -8.15 9.41 -15.46
N VAL A 631 -8.49 9.16 -16.71
CA VAL A 631 -9.65 8.36 -17.15
C VAL A 631 -9.13 7.05 -17.72
N ASN A 632 -9.23 5.98 -16.92
CA ASN A 632 -8.67 4.66 -17.18
C ASN A 632 -9.79 3.61 -17.09
N VAL A 633 -10.67 3.60 -18.10
CA VAL A 633 -11.95 2.85 -18.08
C VAL A 633 -12.25 2.15 -19.41
N ASP A 634 -12.69 0.90 -19.33
CA ASP A 634 -13.15 0.08 -20.48
C ASP A 634 -14.39 0.68 -21.20
N GLU A 635 -15.23 1.37 -20.44
CA GLU A 635 -16.55 1.91 -20.82
C GLU A 635 -16.62 3.40 -20.42
N PRO A 636 -17.47 4.24 -21.05
CA PRO A 636 -17.48 5.68 -20.79
C PRO A 636 -17.61 6.05 -19.31
N LEU A 637 -16.78 6.99 -18.85
CA LEU A 637 -16.94 7.67 -17.56
C LEU A 637 -18.14 8.60 -17.64
N ASN A 638 -19.13 8.41 -16.77
CA ASN A 638 -20.38 9.18 -16.77
C ASN A 638 -20.38 10.19 -15.61
N LEU A 639 -20.67 11.44 -15.93
CA LEU A 639 -20.80 12.56 -15.02
C LEU A 639 -22.23 13.12 -15.13
N ASN A 640 -23.08 12.82 -14.14
CA ASN A 640 -24.48 13.25 -14.17
C ASN A 640 -24.66 14.78 -13.95
N GLY A 641 -23.59 15.46 -13.49
CA GLY A 641 -23.52 16.90 -13.31
C GLY A 641 -22.83 17.63 -14.47
N ASN A 642 -22.25 18.79 -14.16
CA ASN A 642 -21.36 19.52 -15.06
C ASN A 642 -19.91 19.01 -14.95
N PHE A 643 -19.14 19.19 -16.02
CA PHE A 643 -17.67 19.09 -15.99
C PHE A 643 -17.09 20.50 -16.20
N THR A 644 -16.29 20.99 -15.26
CA THR A 644 -15.62 22.30 -15.36
C THR A 644 -14.13 22.14 -15.13
N MET A 645 -13.32 22.73 -16.02
CA MET A 645 -11.86 22.73 -15.93
C MET A 645 -11.34 24.17 -16.01
N GLU A 646 -10.56 24.59 -15.02
CA GLU A 646 -9.90 25.90 -14.97
C GLU A 646 -8.44 25.82 -15.46
N ALA A 647 -7.74 24.74 -15.13
CA ALA A 647 -6.35 24.44 -15.48
C ALA A 647 -6.07 22.94 -15.21
N GLY A 648 -4.81 22.52 -15.34
CA GLY A 648 -4.39 21.14 -15.08
C GLY A 648 -4.47 20.25 -16.32
N ASN A 649 -4.52 18.93 -16.12
CA ASN A 649 -4.60 17.93 -17.19
C ASN A 649 -5.89 17.10 -17.10
N LEU A 650 -6.40 16.71 -18.26
CA LEU A 650 -7.27 15.55 -18.42
C LEU A 650 -6.53 14.52 -19.26
N ASP A 651 -6.18 13.41 -18.63
CA ASP A 651 -5.48 12.30 -19.25
C ASP A 651 -6.52 11.20 -19.55
N ILE A 652 -6.62 10.76 -20.80
CA ILE A 652 -7.53 9.68 -21.22
C ILE A 652 -6.69 8.51 -21.74
N ALA A 653 -6.68 7.40 -21.00
CA ALA A 653 -6.10 6.14 -21.45
C ALA A 653 -7.07 5.48 -22.42
N LEU A 654 -6.82 5.66 -23.71
CA LEU A 654 -7.63 5.08 -24.78
C LEU A 654 -7.15 3.64 -25.03
N ASP A 655 -7.86 2.66 -24.47
CA ASP A 655 -7.72 1.25 -24.88
C ASP A 655 -8.55 0.95 -26.14
N ASN A 656 -9.60 1.74 -26.40
CA ASN A 656 -10.52 1.58 -27.52
C ASN A 656 -11.39 2.84 -27.76
N ASP A 657 -12.08 2.89 -28.91
CA ASP A 657 -12.99 4.00 -29.30
C ASP A 657 -14.17 4.28 -28.32
N ASN A 658 -14.48 3.38 -27.38
CA ASN A 658 -15.54 3.58 -26.38
C ASN A 658 -15.06 4.22 -25.07
N THR A 659 -13.75 4.39 -24.84
CA THR A 659 -13.27 5.12 -23.66
C THR A 659 -13.52 6.62 -23.88
N GLN A 660 -14.52 7.17 -23.18
CA GLN A 660 -15.05 8.52 -23.39
C GLN A 660 -15.48 9.16 -22.06
N VAL A 661 -15.63 10.48 -22.03
CA VAL A 661 -16.27 11.20 -20.91
C VAL A 661 -17.67 11.67 -21.33
N ASN A 662 -18.70 11.05 -20.76
CA ASN A 662 -20.09 11.44 -20.94
C ASN A 662 -20.52 12.39 -19.82
N VAL A 663 -21.04 13.56 -20.20
CA VAL A 663 -21.49 14.59 -19.27
C VAL A 663 -22.97 14.89 -19.52
N ASP A 664 -23.84 14.67 -18.54
CA ASP A 664 -25.27 14.98 -18.67
C ASP A 664 -25.53 16.50 -18.64
N GLY A 665 -24.59 17.29 -18.08
CA GLY A 665 -24.66 18.74 -17.99
C GLY A 665 -23.79 19.51 -18.99
N LEU A 666 -23.25 20.64 -18.52
CA LEU A 666 -22.34 21.49 -19.28
C LEU A 666 -20.89 21.02 -19.13
N VAL A 667 -20.17 20.88 -20.24
CA VAL A 667 -18.70 20.92 -20.28
C VAL A 667 -18.27 22.38 -20.43
N TYR A 668 -17.51 22.90 -19.47
CA TYR A 668 -16.95 24.25 -19.47
C TYR A 668 -15.42 24.18 -19.33
N LEU A 669 -14.69 24.57 -20.36
CA LEU A 669 -13.23 24.59 -20.42
C LEU A 669 -12.75 26.04 -20.41
N ASP A 670 -12.14 26.49 -19.31
CA ASP A 670 -11.52 27.83 -19.18
C ASP A 670 -10.03 27.82 -19.57
N GLY A 671 -9.47 26.63 -19.80
CA GLY A 671 -8.06 26.33 -20.07
C GLY A 671 -7.73 24.87 -19.66
N GLY A 672 -6.44 24.55 -19.58
CA GLY A 672 -5.93 23.23 -19.23
C GLY A 672 -5.70 22.30 -20.43
N ASP A 673 -4.94 21.24 -20.21
CA ASP A 673 -4.42 20.36 -21.26
C ASP A 673 -5.18 19.03 -21.33
N LEU A 674 -5.23 18.45 -22.53
CA LEU A 674 -5.82 17.13 -22.81
C LEU A 674 -4.74 16.20 -23.36
N ASN A 675 -4.45 15.12 -22.65
CA ASN A 675 -3.47 14.12 -23.07
C ASN A 675 -4.19 12.80 -23.39
N LEU A 676 -3.89 12.22 -24.54
CA LEU A 676 -4.44 10.94 -24.97
C LEU A 676 -3.33 9.89 -24.93
N ASP A 677 -3.40 8.99 -23.95
CA ASP A 677 -2.52 7.82 -23.91
C ASP A 677 -3.11 6.75 -24.85
N LEU A 678 -2.31 6.40 -25.87
CA LEU A 678 -2.63 5.42 -26.91
C LEU A 678 -1.68 4.20 -26.84
N SER A 679 -0.95 4.02 -25.74
CA SER A 679 -0.01 2.92 -25.53
C SER A 679 -0.64 1.52 -25.64
N HIS A 680 -1.96 1.43 -25.54
CA HIS A 680 -2.74 0.20 -25.68
C HIS A 680 -3.70 0.21 -26.89
N TYR A 681 -3.73 1.28 -27.68
CA TYR A 681 -4.63 1.41 -28.85
C TYR A 681 -3.92 1.97 -30.09
N GLU A 682 -3.44 1.06 -30.93
CA GLU A 682 -2.71 1.37 -32.17
C GLU A 682 -3.66 1.90 -33.28
N ILE A 683 -3.39 3.09 -33.79
CA ILE A 683 -4.15 3.71 -34.90
C ILE A 683 -3.34 3.60 -36.19
N ASP A 684 -3.70 2.60 -37.02
CA ASP A 684 -3.04 2.26 -38.31
C ASP A 684 -2.65 3.46 -39.21
N LYS A 685 -3.50 4.50 -39.26
CA LYS A 685 -3.35 5.67 -40.16
C LYS A 685 -4.06 6.93 -39.64
N GLU A 686 -5.36 6.82 -39.46
CA GLU A 686 -6.25 7.91 -39.10
C GLU A 686 -7.50 7.34 -38.42
N ALA A 687 -7.87 7.89 -37.27
CA ALA A 687 -9.10 7.60 -36.55
C ALA A 687 -9.86 8.89 -36.24
N THR A 688 -11.17 8.76 -35.98
CA THR A 688 -12.01 9.87 -35.52
C THR A 688 -12.77 9.41 -34.27
N ILE A 689 -12.26 9.80 -33.10
CA ILE A 689 -12.74 9.34 -31.80
C ILE A 689 -13.58 10.44 -31.16
N THR A 690 -14.76 10.09 -30.64
CA THR A 690 -15.51 11.02 -29.78
C THR A 690 -14.92 10.91 -28.40
N LEU A 691 -14.25 11.96 -27.91
CA LEU A 691 -13.64 11.97 -26.58
C LEU A 691 -14.66 12.32 -25.51
N MET A 692 -15.62 13.19 -25.85
CA MET A 692 -16.66 13.64 -24.90
C MET A 692 -18.02 13.78 -25.56
N THR A 693 -19.06 13.52 -24.77
CA THR A 693 -20.44 13.94 -25.07
C THR A 693 -20.97 14.84 -23.96
N ALA A 694 -21.78 15.84 -24.32
CA ALA A 694 -22.33 16.80 -23.36
C ALA A 694 -23.70 17.34 -23.79
N ASP A 695 -24.53 17.79 -22.86
CA ASP A 695 -25.75 18.56 -23.18
C ASP A 695 -25.36 19.89 -23.86
N LYS A 696 -24.25 20.48 -23.40
CA LYS A 696 -23.54 21.58 -24.07
C LYS A 696 -22.03 21.55 -23.81
N VAL A 697 -21.23 21.98 -24.79
CA VAL A 697 -19.79 22.29 -24.64
C VAL A 697 -19.56 23.80 -24.77
N ASN A 698 -18.70 24.36 -23.92
CA ASN A 698 -18.19 25.73 -23.99
C ASN A 698 -16.68 25.72 -23.71
N GLY A 699 -15.92 26.52 -24.46
CA GLY A 699 -14.45 26.61 -24.35
C GLY A 699 -13.69 25.53 -25.11
N THR A 700 -12.37 25.51 -24.88
CA THR A 700 -11.40 24.58 -25.49
C THR A 700 -10.29 24.25 -24.48
N PHE A 701 -9.59 23.13 -24.67
CA PHE A 701 -8.30 22.90 -24.03
C PHE A 701 -7.23 23.85 -24.60
N ASP A 702 -6.21 24.18 -23.79
CA ASP A 702 -5.06 24.98 -24.18
C ASP A 702 -4.14 24.19 -25.12
N ASN A 703 -3.76 22.97 -24.73
CA ASN A 703 -3.04 22.02 -25.57
C ASN A 703 -3.77 20.67 -25.68
N VAL A 704 -3.48 19.94 -26.75
CA VAL A 704 -3.89 18.54 -26.91
C VAL A 704 -2.69 17.73 -27.37
N THR A 705 -2.37 16.64 -26.67
CA THR A 705 -1.22 15.79 -26.97
C THR A 705 -1.62 14.32 -27.09
N ALA A 706 -0.82 13.57 -27.86
CA ALA A 706 -0.78 12.12 -27.90
C ALA A 706 0.59 11.71 -28.44
N ASP A 707 1.32 10.84 -27.75
CA ASP A 707 2.65 10.42 -28.20
C ASP A 707 2.55 9.63 -29.51
N ASP A 708 3.48 9.87 -30.44
CA ASP A 708 3.52 9.32 -31.81
C ASP A 708 2.35 9.66 -32.77
N TYR A 709 1.39 10.50 -32.36
CA TYR A 709 0.24 10.90 -33.19
C TYR A 709 0.06 12.42 -33.35
N GLU A 710 -0.33 12.87 -34.54
CA GLU A 710 -0.92 14.20 -34.75
C GLU A 710 -2.39 14.19 -34.34
N VAL A 711 -2.79 15.06 -33.42
CA VAL A 711 -4.18 15.19 -32.95
C VAL A 711 -4.77 16.53 -33.36
N THR A 712 -5.99 16.54 -33.90
CA THR A 712 -6.79 17.74 -34.15
C THR A 712 -8.16 17.60 -33.52
N VAL A 713 -8.50 18.47 -32.56
CA VAL A 713 -9.77 18.41 -31.83
C VAL A 713 -10.81 19.39 -32.39
N THR A 714 -12.03 18.90 -32.60
CA THR A 714 -13.21 19.67 -32.96
C THR A 714 -14.20 19.72 -31.79
N TYR A 715 -14.48 20.94 -31.33
CA TYR A 715 -15.45 21.23 -30.28
C TYR A 715 -16.81 21.55 -30.92
N ASN A 716 -17.72 20.58 -30.91
CA ASN A 716 -19.11 20.75 -31.34
C ASN A 716 -19.97 21.22 -30.17
N ASN A 717 -21.18 21.73 -30.45
CA ASN A 717 -22.09 22.21 -29.41
C ASN A 717 -22.39 21.17 -28.31
N ASN A 718 -22.27 19.87 -28.60
CA ASN A 718 -22.66 18.77 -27.71
C ASN A 718 -21.66 17.59 -27.71
N SER A 719 -20.44 17.78 -28.23
CA SER A 719 -19.39 16.75 -28.21
C SER A 719 -18.00 17.33 -28.50
N VAL A 720 -16.97 16.67 -27.97
CA VAL A 720 -15.56 16.90 -28.31
C VAL A 720 -15.06 15.68 -29.09
N VAL A 721 -14.48 15.91 -30.27
CA VAL A 721 -14.09 14.85 -31.22
C VAL A 721 -12.65 15.08 -31.67
N ALA A 722 -11.81 14.05 -31.58
CA ALA A 722 -10.44 14.08 -32.07
C ALA A 722 -10.32 13.37 -33.42
N GLU A 723 -9.69 14.02 -34.40
CA GLU A 723 -9.06 13.37 -35.54
C GLU A 723 -7.61 13.07 -35.16
N ILE A 724 -7.23 11.79 -35.13
CA ILE A 724 -5.92 11.31 -34.69
C ILE A 724 -5.23 10.64 -35.88
N LYS A 725 -3.98 11.00 -36.17
CA LYS A 725 -3.20 10.51 -37.33
C LYS A 725 -1.83 10.03 -36.89
N ALA A 726 -1.39 8.86 -37.37
CA ALA A 726 -0.03 8.37 -37.10
C ALA A 726 1.01 9.29 -37.75
N VAL A 727 2.06 9.68 -37.02
CA VAL A 727 3.16 10.48 -37.55
C VAL A 727 3.98 9.63 -38.52
N ASP A 728 3.94 9.95 -39.82
CA ASP A 728 4.68 9.20 -40.84
C ASP A 728 6.19 9.51 -40.80
N THR A 729 6.95 8.64 -40.14
CA THR A 729 8.41 8.78 -39.95
C THR A 729 9.24 8.45 -41.19
N SER A 730 8.63 8.28 -42.37
CA SER A 730 9.29 7.63 -43.53
C SER A 730 9.78 8.52 -44.69
N ASP A 731 9.75 9.86 -44.58
CA ASP A 731 10.20 10.77 -45.67
C ASP A 731 11.40 11.69 -45.29
N PRO A 732 12.64 11.41 -45.76
CA PRO A 732 13.80 12.27 -45.52
C PRO A 732 13.78 13.50 -46.45
N VAL A 733 13.54 14.68 -45.88
CA VAL A 733 13.49 15.95 -46.62
C VAL A 733 14.86 16.34 -47.18
N THR A 734 15.05 16.18 -48.50
CA THR A 734 16.20 16.76 -49.21
C THR A 734 15.99 18.25 -49.47
N PRO A 735 16.85 19.16 -49.00
CA PRO A 735 16.73 20.58 -49.30
C PRO A 735 17.24 20.90 -50.71
N ASN A 736 16.46 21.65 -51.49
CA ASN A 736 16.88 22.23 -52.77
C ASN A 736 16.74 23.76 -52.73
N PRO A 737 17.84 24.53 -52.89
CA PRO A 737 17.80 25.99 -52.80
C PRO A 737 17.61 26.66 -54.18
N GLU A 738 16.78 27.70 -54.28
CA GLU A 738 16.90 28.81 -55.25
C GLU A 738 15.83 29.92 -55.04
N ASP A 739 16.23 31.02 -54.35
CA ASP A 739 15.96 32.46 -54.65
C ASP A 739 14.50 33.02 -54.78
N PRO A 740 14.24 34.36 -54.73
CA PRO A 740 14.91 35.50 -54.06
C PRO A 740 13.94 36.37 -53.18
N GLU A 741 14.47 37.45 -52.58
CA GLU A 741 13.80 38.41 -51.66
C GLU A 741 12.64 39.30 -52.21
N ALA A 742 11.87 39.84 -51.24
CA ALA A 742 11.30 41.22 -51.15
C ALA A 742 9.76 41.38 -51.29
N PRO A 743 9.12 42.46 -50.73
CA PRO A 743 9.64 43.53 -49.86
C PRO A 743 8.84 43.78 -48.54
N VAL A 744 9.42 44.60 -47.65
CA VAL A 744 8.78 45.15 -46.42
C VAL A 744 7.93 46.40 -46.73
N ASN A 745 6.81 46.60 -46.00
CA ASN A 745 6.20 47.93 -45.81
C ASN A 745 5.67 48.08 -44.35
N PRO A 746 5.81 49.24 -43.68
CA PRO A 746 5.64 49.37 -42.22
C PRO A 746 4.33 50.07 -41.78
N GLU A 747 4.25 50.33 -40.45
CA GLU A 747 3.28 51.15 -39.68
C GLU A 747 1.93 50.47 -39.32
N ASP A 748 1.76 50.00 -38.07
CA ASP A 748 1.30 50.83 -36.93
C ASP A 748 1.71 50.13 -35.57
N PRO A 749 1.35 50.57 -34.33
CA PRO A 749 2.36 50.81 -33.30
C PRO A 749 2.42 49.78 -32.14
N GLU A 750 3.47 49.92 -31.33
CA GLU A 750 3.87 49.07 -30.21
C GLU A 750 2.79 48.91 -29.11
N ASP A 751 2.34 47.65 -28.90
CA ASP A 751 1.98 47.15 -27.57
C ASP A 751 3.28 46.64 -26.88
N PRO A 752 3.35 46.57 -25.54
CA PRO A 752 4.58 46.21 -24.85
C PRO A 752 4.88 44.72 -25.05
N LYS A 753 5.87 44.42 -25.91
CA LYS A 753 6.34 43.06 -26.15
C LYS A 753 6.75 42.39 -24.84
N ASP A 754 6.25 41.18 -24.62
CA ASP A 754 6.99 40.15 -23.88
C ASP A 754 8.41 40.03 -24.49
N PRO A 755 9.46 39.85 -23.69
CA PRO A 755 10.82 39.75 -24.22
C PRO A 755 10.90 38.58 -25.22
N GLU A 756 11.31 38.87 -26.45
CA GLU A 756 11.47 37.85 -27.49
C GLU A 756 12.43 36.76 -27.00
N LYS A 757 11.92 35.52 -26.88
CA LYS A 757 12.74 34.33 -26.59
C LYS A 757 13.89 34.24 -27.60
N GLN A 758 15.09 33.99 -27.09
CA GLN A 758 16.34 33.99 -27.84
C GLN A 758 16.69 32.59 -28.32
N THR A 759 17.20 32.43 -29.55
CA THR A 759 17.63 31.13 -30.08
C THR A 759 18.93 30.60 -29.45
N SER A 760 19.62 31.43 -28.67
CA SER A 760 20.84 31.08 -27.94
C SER A 760 20.97 31.97 -26.71
N VAL A 761 21.29 31.38 -25.56
CA VAL A 761 21.50 32.09 -24.29
C VAL A 761 22.82 31.60 -23.69
N THR A 762 23.67 32.54 -23.26
CA THR A 762 24.96 32.23 -22.60
C THR A 762 24.93 32.58 -21.12
N LEU A 763 25.23 31.58 -20.29
CA LEU A 763 25.35 31.68 -18.84
C LEU A 763 26.81 31.58 -18.42
N THR A 764 27.18 32.26 -17.34
CA THR A 764 28.48 32.11 -16.67
C THR A 764 28.21 31.82 -15.19
N PRO A 765 27.81 30.58 -14.83
CA PRO A 765 27.40 30.26 -13.47
C PRO A 765 28.60 30.30 -12.51
N GLY A 766 28.35 30.69 -11.26
CA GLY A 766 29.37 30.70 -10.23
C GLY A 766 29.62 29.30 -9.67
N VAL A 767 30.84 28.78 -9.84
CA VAL A 767 31.20 27.45 -9.29
C VAL A 767 31.60 27.57 -7.81
N THR A 768 30.91 26.83 -6.94
CA THR A 768 31.22 26.74 -5.50
C THR A 768 31.47 25.28 -5.12
N ASN A 769 32.60 24.99 -4.46
CA ASN A 769 33.01 23.62 -4.09
C ASN A 769 33.12 22.60 -5.25
N GLY A 770 33.12 23.05 -6.50
CA GLY A 770 33.11 22.18 -7.70
C GLY A 770 31.73 22.06 -8.35
N GLU A 771 30.67 22.58 -7.73
CA GLU A 771 29.32 22.56 -8.27
C GLU A 771 28.98 23.88 -8.97
N ALA A 772 28.44 23.78 -10.19
CA ALA A 772 27.86 24.87 -10.95
C ALA A 772 26.32 24.79 -10.87
N THR A 773 25.67 25.86 -10.42
CA THR A 773 24.20 25.95 -10.33
C THR A 773 23.66 26.85 -11.44
N ILE A 774 22.56 26.41 -12.07
CA ILE A 774 21.87 27.17 -13.13
C ILE A 774 20.61 27.85 -12.56
N GLU A 775 20.54 29.17 -12.73
CA GLU A 775 19.38 29.98 -12.35
C GLU A 775 18.23 29.81 -13.36
N THR A 776 17.05 29.39 -12.91
CA THR A 776 15.93 29.00 -13.78
C THR A 776 15.41 30.14 -14.68
N ASP A 777 15.43 31.38 -14.20
CA ASP A 777 15.02 32.58 -14.96
C ASP A 777 15.81 32.80 -16.27
N ALA A 778 16.99 32.16 -16.40
CA ALA A 778 17.82 32.25 -17.58
C ALA A 778 17.48 31.18 -18.64
N LEU A 779 16.84 30.08 -18.24
CA LEU A 779 16.35 29.05 -19.16
C LEU A 779 15.13 29.53 -19.93
N TYR A 780 14.16 30.16 -19.25
CA TYR A 780 12.93 30.67 -19.87
C TYR A 780 13.13 31.78 -20.92
N GLN A 781 14.35 32.30 -21.05
CA GLN A 781 14.74 33.21 -22.13
C GLN A 781 15.07 32.49 -23.44
N LEU A 782 15.20 31.16 -23.46
CA LEU A 782 15.42 30.37 -24.67
C LEU A 782 14.13 30.12 -25.45
N ALA A 783 14.26 30.18 -26.77
CA ALA A 783 13.29 29.64 -27.71
C ALA A 783 13.46 28.13 -27.85
N ASP A 784 12.39 27.45 -28.25
CA ASP A 784 12.38 26.03 -28.57
C ASP A 784 13.44 25.71 -29.64
N GLN A 785 14.11 24.56 -29.52
CA GLN A 785 15.29 24.17 -30.30
C GLN A 785 16.50 25.12 -30.15
N GLY A 786 16.52 25.98 -29.12
CA GLY A 786 17.61 26.90 -28.84
C GLY A 786 18.85 26.26 -28.21
N GLU A 787 19.94 27.04 -28.15
CA GLU A 787 21.22 26.63 -27.58
C GLU A 787 21.49 27.26 -26.20
N LEU A 788 21.60 26.43 -25.16
CA LEU A 788 22.05 26.83 -23.83
C LEU A 788 23.57 26.73 -23.74
N TRP A 789 24.27 27.85 -23.82
CA TRP A 789 25.72 27.95 -23.64
C TRP A 789 26.07 28.16 -22.17
N ILE A 790 26.90 27.29 -21.60
CA ILE A 790 27.39 27.37 -20.21
C ILE A 790 28.89 27.62 -20.25
N ASP A 791 29.27 28.89 -20.11
CA ASP A 791 30.66 29.36 -20.16
C ASP A 791 31.34 29.21 -18.80
N LEU A 792 32.27 28.24 -18.73
CA LEU A 792 33.11 27.92 -17.60
C LEU A 792 34.60 28.04 -17.94
N ARG A 793 34.97 28.87 -18.94
CA ARG A 793 36.36 28.98 -19.43
C ARG A 793 37.37 29.54 -18.41
N ASP A 794 36.89 30.20 -17.37
CA ASP A 794 37.73 30.62 -16.23
C ASP A 794 38.06 29.45 -15.27
N HIS A 795 37.39 28.30 -15.42
CA HIS A 795 37.63 27.06 -14.67
C HIS A 795 38.44 26.05 -15.51
N ASN A 796 39.32 25.31 -14.83
CA ASN A 796 40.30 24.38 -15.45
C ASN A 796 40.41 23.03 -14.70
N ASP A 797 39.65 22.90 -13.62
CA ASP A 797 39.56 21.76 -12.71
C ASP A 797 38.16 21.13 -12.85
N SER A 798 37.89 20.03 -12.15
CA SER A 798 36.60 19.33 -12.21
C SER A 798 35.40 20.23 -11.92
N VAL A 799 34.30 20.01 -12.66
CA VAL A 799 32.99 20.66 -12.41
C VAL A 799 31.87 19.63 -12.47
N ASN A 800 30.96 19.67 -11.51
CA ASN A 800 29.65 19.03 -11.57
C ASN A 800 28.57 20.10 -11.86
N LEU A 801 27.70 19.84 -12.82
CA LEU A 801 26.60 20.71 -13.23
C LEU A 801 25.28 19.99 -12.95
N ALA A 802 24.39 20.59 -12.16
CA ALA A 802 23.08 20.00 -11.86
C ALA A 802 21.94 20.84 -12.46
N PHE A 803 21.02 20.16 -13.13
CA PHE A 803 19.70 20.65 -13.51
C PHE A 803 18.65 20.02 -12.59
N SER A 804 17.74 20.81 -12.02
CA SER A 804 16.61 20.23 -11.27
C SER A 804 15.68 19.42 -12.18
N SER A 805 14.80 18.58 -11.61
CA SER A 805 13.74 17.88 -12.35
C SER A 805 13.00 18.81 -13.31
N ASP A 806 12.56 19.97 -12.82
CA ASP A 806 11.80 20.94 -13.60
C ASP A 806 12.64 21.53 -14.75
N GLN A 807 13.94 21.76 -14.51
CA GLN A 807 14.87 22.24 -15.54
C GLN A 807 15.17 21.16 -16.58
N THR A 808 15.38 19.91 -16.16
CA THR A 808 15.59 18.75 -17.05
C THR A 808 14.38 18.54 -17.96
N LYS A 809 13.17 18.52 -17.37
CA LYS A 809 11.89 18.44 -18.07
C LYS A 809 11.75 19.57 -19.08
N TRP A 810 11.94 20.82 -18.65
CA TRP A 810 11.82 21.99 -19.51
C TRP A 810 12.80 21.95 -20.70
N LEU A 811 14.07 21.61 -20.45
CA LEU A 811 15.09 21.48 -21.49
C LEU A 811 14.72 20.41 -22.53
N LYS A 812 14.15 19.28 -22.10
CA LYS A 812 13.73 18.18 -22.97
C LYS A 812 12.49 18.55 -23.80
N GLU A 813 11.46 19.10 -23.17
CA GLU A 813 10.22 19.59 -23.83
C GLU A 813 10.54 20.61 -24.93
N HIS A 814 11.41 21.57 -24.61
CA HIS A 814 11.81 22.64 -25.52
C HIS A 814 12.94 22.22 -26.48
N ARG A 815 13.37 20.95 -26.46
CA ARG A 815 14.40 20.35 -27.34
C ARG A 815 15.71 21.14 -27.36
N ILE A 816 16.16 21.60 -26.19
CA ILE A 816 17.32 22.48 -26.05
C ILE A 816 18.63 21.71 -26.25
N THR A 817 19.58 22.34 -26.95
CA THR A 817 20.97 21.87 -27.02
C THR A 817 21.80 22.52 -25.91
N VAL A 818 22.37 21.72 -25.02
CA VAL A 818 23.24 22.17 -23.92
C VAL A 818 24.70 22.12 -24.35
N ILE A 819 25.41 23.24 -24.22
CA ILE A 819 26.81 23.41 -24.65
C ILE A 819 27.64 23.90 -23.47
N ILE A 820 28.45 23.03 -22.88
CA ILE A 820 29.30 23.31 -21.71
C ILE A 820 30.72 23.59 -22.18
N GLN A 821 31.20 24.81 -21.96
CA GLN A 821 32.49 25.29 -22.46
C GLN A 821 33.48 25.51 -21.30
N LEU A 822 34.34 24.53 -21.04
CA LEU A 822 35.51 24.67 -20.17
C LEU A 822 36.69 25.30 -20.92
N LYS A 823 37.78 25.59 -20.18
CA LYS A 823 38.97 26.25 -20.74
C LYS A 823 39.64 25.51 -21.91
N ASN A 824 39.67 24.17 -21.88
CA ASN A 824 40.36 23.34 -22.88
C ASN A 824 39.46 22.22 -23.45
N VAL A 825 38.18 22.20 -23.07
CA VAL A 825 37.21 21.14 -23.40
C VAL A 825 35.86 21.80 -23.63
N SER A 826 35.10 21.31 -24.62
CA SER A 826 33.69 21.66 -24.83
C SER A 826 32.87 20.38 -25.03
N LEU A 827 31.67 20.37 -24.47
CA LEU A 827 30.69 19.30 -24.52
C LEU A 827 29.37 19.86 -25.05
N GLN A 828 28.87 19.31 -26.17
CA GLN A 828 27.57 19.63 -26.73
C GLN A 828 26.65 18.39 -26.73
N LEU A 829 25.49 18.53 -26.11
CA LEU A 829 24.55 17.47 -25.71
C LEU A 829 23.12 17.93 -26.04
N ALA A 830 22.32 17.11 -26.72
CA ALA A 830 20.88 17.35 -26.88
C ALA A 830 20.12 16.92 -25.62
N ALA A 831 19.16 17.71 -25.15
CA ALA A 831 18.38 17.39 -23.95
C ALA A 831 17.47 16.15 -24.11
N SER A 832 17.26 15.66 -25.33
CA SER A 832 16.61 14.37 -25.63
C SER A 832 17.33 13.18 -24.99
N ASN A 833 18.66 13.24 -24.82
CA ASN A 833 19.46 12.20 -24.15
C ASN A 833 19.19 12.06 -22.64
N PHE A 834 18.44 12.98 -22.02
CA PHE A 834 17.93 12.79 -20.66
C PHE A 834 16.72 11.83 -20.71
N THR A 835 16.94 10.56 -20.44
CA THR A 835 15.92 9.50 -20.48
C THR A 835 14.73 9.81 -19.56
N ASN A 836 14.98 10.08 -18.27
CA ASN A 836 13.95 10.42 -17.29
C ASN A 836 13.79 11.94 -17.11
N ALA A 837 12.71 12.53 -17.61
CA ALA A 837 12.47 13.97 -17.50
C ALA A 837 12.18 14.45 -16.06
N SER A 838 11.72 13.56 -15.19
CA SER A 838 11.23 13.88 -13.83
C SER A 838 12.33 13.87 -12.76
N GLU A 839 13.58 13.59 -13.14
CA GLU A 839 14.72 13.49 -12.23
C GLU A 839 15.74 14.63 -12.39
N VAL A 840 16.49 14.89 -11.32
CA VAL A 840 17.65 15.78 -11.34
C VAL A 840 18.70 15.19 -12.26
N ALA A 841 19.10 15.93 -13.30
CA ALA A 841 20.18 15.54 -14.20
C ALA A 841 21.49 16.18 -13.74
N THR A 842 22.51 15.37 -13.48
CA THR A 842 23.87 15.84 -13.14
C THR A 842 24.85 15.47 -14.25
N ILE A 843 25.66 16.44 -14.68
CA ILE A 843 26.73 16.25 -15.66
C ILE A 843 28.05 16.57 -14.97
N GLN A 844 28.87 15.56 -14.78
CA GLN A 844 30.17 15.64 -14.14
C GLN A 844 31.28 15.61 -15.20
N LEU A 845 32.16 16.60 -15.16
CA LEU A 845 33.32 16.74 -16.04
C LEU A 845 34.58 16.77 -15.16
N ASP A 846 35.24 15.64 -15.01
CA ASP A 846 36.34 15.44 -14.07
C ASP A 846 37.71 15.62 -14.71
N ARG A 847 38.51 16.57 -14.22
CA ARG A 847 39.87 16.78 -14.73
C ARG A 847 40.83 15.77 -14.10
N LEU A 848 41.31 14.83 -14.91
CA LEU A 848 42.33 13.87 -14.50
C LEU A 848 43.76 14.40 -14.67
N ALA A 849 44.72 13.65 -14.12
CA ALA A 849 46.15 13.93 -14.28
C ALA A 849 46.60 13.80 -15.74
N ASP A 850 47.49 14.69 -16.17
CA ASP A 850 48.03 14.66 -17.54
C ASP A 850 48.82 13.37 -17.81
N ILE A 851 48.56 12.75 -18.96
CA ILE A 851 49.23 11.52 -19.40
C ILE A 851 50.41 11.89 -20.31
N ASP A 852 51.57 11.24 -20.08
CA ASP A 852 52.73 11.38 -20.98
C ASP A 852 52.34 10.96 -22.41
N GLN A 853 52.81 11.71 -23.41
CA GLN A 853 52.43 11.59 -24.83
C GLN A 853 51.03 12.13 -25.22
N ALA A 854 50.15 12.47 -24.27
CA ALA A 854 48.88 13.12 -24.60
C ALA A 854 49.10 14.56 -25.13
N LEU A 855 48.40 14.89 -26.21
CA LEU A 855 48.45 16.20 -26.85
C LEU A 855 47.47 17.19 -26.19
N SER A 856 46.36 16.71 -25.63
CA SER A 856 45.41 17.53 -24.85
C SER A 856 45.48 17.23 -23.35
N VAL A 857 44.58 17.88 -22.62
CA VAL A 857 44.18 17.50 -21.26
C VAL A 857 43.41 16.16 -21.27
N VAL A 858 43.28 15.53 -20.10
CA VAL A 858 42.51 14.28 -19.90
C VAL A 858 41.27 14.61 -19.06
N TYR A 859 40.08 14.22 -19.51
CA TYR A 859 38.82 14.43 -18.78
C TYR A 859 38.00 13.15 -18.74
N ASP A 860 37.41 12.86 -17.59
CA ASP A 860 36.34 11.87 -17.43
C ASP A 860 34.99 12.57 -17.49
N PHE A 861 33.99 11.92 -18.07
CA PHE A 861 32.64 12.44 -18.18
C PHE A 861 31.64 11.44 -17.63
N GLU A 862 30.63 11.94 -16.93
CA GLU A 862 29.53 11.12 -16.41
C GLU A 862 28.24 11.94 -16.44
N ILE A 863 27.13 11.32 -16.87
CA ILE A 863 25.78 11.87 -16.65
C ILE A 863 25.05 10.92 -15.72
N LYS A 864 24.35 11.48 -14.72
CA LYS A 864 23.37 10.74 -13.93
C LYS A 864 22.02 11.40 -13.97
N GLN A 865 20.98 10.60 -13.86
CA GLN A 865 19.62 11.04 -13.53
C GLN A 865 19.22 10.32 -12.25
N GLY A 866 18.94 11.10 -11.19
CA GLY A 866 18.93 10.57 -9.84
C GLY A 866 20.26 9.87 -9.52
N GLU A 867 20.18 8.60 -9.11
CA GLU A 867 21.34 7.72 -8.86
C GLU A 867 21.77 6.92 -10.10
N THR A 868 21.00 6.94 -11.20
CA THR A 868 21.23 6.13 -12.40
C THR A 868 22.22 6.81 -13.34
N ARG A 869 23.31 6.12 -13.68
CA ARG A 869 24.28 6.57 -14.69
C ARG A 869 23.76 6.30 -16.11
N LEU A 870 23.90 7.28 -17.01
CA LEU A 870 23.60 7.11 -18.44
C LEU A 870 24.86 6.66 -19.17
N ASP A 871 24.88 5.40 -19.62
CA ASP A 871 26.05 4.80 -20.29
C ASP A 871 26.04 4.94 -21.81
N THR A 872 24.88 5.11 -22.45
CA THR A 872 24.73 5.27 -23.91
C THR A 872 23.70 6.33 -24.28
N PHE A 873 23.86 6.96 -25.45
CA PHE A 873 23.06 8.07 -25.96
C PHE A 873 22.55 7.79 -27.38
N ASP A 874 21.24 7.98 -27.61
CA ASP A 874 20.63 7.82 -28.93
C ASP A 874 21.02 8.97 -29.88
N GLU A 875 21.11 10.20 -29.36
CA GLU A 875 21.68 11.34 -30.10
C GLU A 875 23.16 11.53 -29.74
N LYS A 876 24.03 11.54 -30.76
CA LYS A 876 25.48 11.62 -30.55
C LYS A 876 25.90 12.93 -29.90
N VAL A 877 26.64 12.79 -28.80
CA VAL A 877 27.26 13.87 -28.06
C VAL A 877 28.53 14.33 -28.79
N THR A 878 28.72 15.64 -28.89
CA THR A 878 29.90 16.23 -29.57
C THR A 878 30.91 16.72 -28.52
N LEU A 879 32.14 16.23 -28.59
CA LEU A 879 33.25 16.60 -27.72
C LEU A 879 34.31 17.37 -28.51
N THR A 880 34.81 18.47 -27.96
CA THR A 880 35.92 19.26 -28.53
C THR A 880 37.03 19.46 -27.52
N PHE A 881 38.25 19.08 -27.86
CA PHE A 881 39.44 19.23 -27.01
C PHE A 881 40.45 20.19 -27.60
N SER A 882 40.94 21.14 -26.82
CA SER A 882 42.07 21.99 -27.18
C SER A 882 43.39 21.26 -27.04
N VAL A 883 44.24 21.40 -28.05
CA VAL A 883 45.46 20.61 -28.22
C VAL A 883 46.69 21.52 -28.12
N ASP A 884 47.67 21.07 -27.34
CA ASP A 884 49.00 21.68 -27.26
C ASP A 884 49.74 21.51 -28.60
N SER A 885 49.61 22.52 -29.45
CA SER A 885 50.14 22.52 -30.81
C SER A 885 51.67 22.42 -30.88
N ASP A 886 52.39 22.67 -29.78
CA ASP A 886 53.85 22.49 -29.70
C ASP A 886 54.25 21.00 -29.53
N LYS A 887 53.30 20.12 -29.19
CA LYS A 887 53.51 18.65 -29.11
C LYS A 887 53.18 17.90 -30.41
N VAL A 888 52.49 18.53 -31.36
CA VAL A 888 52.00 17.89 -32.59
C VAL A 888 53.12 17.79 -33.63
N ASN A 889 53.42 16.56 -34.06
CA ASN A 889 54.37 16.22 -35.11
C ASN A 889 53.68 16.10 -36.48
N ASP A 890 52.50 15.48 -36.54
CA ASP A 890 51.68 15.33 -37.75
C ASP A 890 50.19 15.53 -37.46
N LYS A 891 49.64 16.60 -38.04
CA LYS A 891 48.23 16.99 -37.86
C LYS A 891 47.25 15.98 -38.44
N ASP A 892 47.65 15.25 -39.49
CA ASP A 892 46.79 14.25 -40.13
C ASP A 892 46.67 12.96 -39.28
N GLN A 893 47.46 12.83 -38.21
CA GLN A 893 47.41 11.71 -37.25
C GLN A 893 46.74 12.04 -35.92
N VAL A 894 46.33 13.29 -35.68
CA VAL A 894 45.75 13.70 -34.39
C VAL A 894 44.28 13.25 -34.31
N GLN A 895 43.92 12.47 -33.29
CA GLN A 895 42.56 11.96 -33.08
C GLN A 895 42.18 12.03 -31.60
N LEU A 896 40.87 12.11 -31.31
CA LEU A 896 40.32 11.92 -29.98
C LEU A 896 40.20 10.41 -29.67
N PHE A 897 40.59 10.02 -28.47
CA PHE A 897 40.55 8.66 -27.96
C PHE A 897 39.72 8.61 -26.68
N TYR A 898 39.07 7.47 -26.45
CA TYR A 898 38.45 7.12 -25.18
C TYR A 898 39.20 5.95 -24.53
N TRP A 899 39.14 5.86 -23.20
CA TRP A 899 39.61 4.68 -22.48
C TRP A 899 38.53 3.60 -22.53
N ASN A 900 38.87 2.42 -23.07
CA ASN A 900 38.00 1.25 -22.98
C ASN A 900 38.34 0.49 -21.68
N PRO A 901 37.45 0.48 -20.67
CA PRO A 901 37.71 -0.19 -19.40
C PRO A 901 37.67 -1.73 -19.50
N GLU A 902 37.03 -2.30 -20.52
CA GLU A 902 37.00 -3.77 -20.73
C GLU A 902 38.31 -4.29 -21.35
N LEU A 903 38.96 -3.48 -22.20
CA LEU A 903 40.20 -3.83 -22.87
C LEU A 903 41.46 -3.32 -22.13
N GLU A 904 41.30 -2.40 -21.18
CA GLU A 904 42.40 -1.65 -20.54
C GLU A 904 43.30 -0.91 -21.57
N GLU A 905 42.70 -0.42 -22.67
CA GLU A 905 43.40 0.23 -23.78
C GLU A 905 42.69 1.53 -24.24
N TRP A 906 43.42 2.43 -24.90
CA TRP A 906 42.87 3.64 -25.51
C TRP A 906 42.42 3.37 -26.96
N GLU A 907 41.17 3.66 -27.28
CA GLU A 907 40.59 3.44 -28.61
C GLU A 907 40.24 4.77 -29.30
N ALA A 908 40.52 4.86 -30.60
CA ALA A 908 40.32 6.08 -31.39
C ALA A 908 38.88 6.19 -31.88
N ILE A 909 38.16 7.26 -31.47
CA ILE A 909 36.87 7.65 -32.07
C ILE A 909 37.04 8.62 -33.27
N GLY A 910 38.27 9.02 -33.56
CA GLY A 910 38.58 9.91 -34.68
C GLY A 910 38.45 11.38 -34.29
N GLY A 911 37.98 12.20 -35.23
CA GLY A 911 37.77 13.63 -35.03
C GLY A 911 38.42 14.50 -36.10
N GLU A 912 37.93 15.73 -36.22
CA GLU A 912 38.41 16.73 -37.17
C GLU A 912 39.30 17.75 -36.46
N TRP A 913 40.51 17.98 -36.99
CA TRP A 913 41.42 19.02 -36.51
C TRP A 913 41.05 20.39 -37.10
N GLN A 914 40.69 21.35 -36.24
CA GLN A 914 40.50 22.74 -36.65
C GLN A 914 41.03 23.72 -35.60
N ASP A 915 41.82 24.71 -36.05
CA ASP A 915 42.27 25.88 -35.28
C ASP A 915 42.90 25.59 -33.89
N GLY A 916 43.53 24.42 -33.74
CA GLY A 916 44.18 24.01 -32.49
C GLY A 916 43.30 23.13 -31.58
N ASN A 917 42.12 22.74 -32.05
CA ASN A 917 41.22 21.81 -31.38
C ASN A 917 40.97 20.56 -32.23
N VAL A 918 40.50 19.51 -31.58
CA VAL A 918 39.98 18.28 -32.21
C VAL A 918 38.54 18.10 -31.77
N THR A 919 37.63 17.96 -32.72
CA THR A 919 36.20 17.73 -32.47
C THR A 919 35.78 16.36 -32.97
N ALA A 920 35.08 15.57 -32.15
CA ALA A 920 34.55 14.26 -32.51
C ALA A 920 33.17 14.03 -31.89
N GLN A 921 32.45 13.03 -32.40
CA GLN A 921 31.15 12.60 -31.88
C GLN A 921 31.23 11.22 -31.25
N THR A 922 30.53 11.04 -30.13
CA THR A 922 30.43 9.80 -29.37
C THR A 922 28.99 9.52 -28.95
N ASP A 923 28.68 8.25 -28.72
CA ASP A 923 27.39 7.74 -28.25
C ASP A 923 27.45 7.23 -26.80
N HIS A 924 28.55 7.47 -26.08
CA HIS A 924 28.74 7.05 -24.70
C HIS A 924 29.76 7.95 -23.98
N PHE A 925 29.78 7.91 -22.64
CA PHE A 925 30.77 8.62 -21.82
C PHE A 925 31.81 7.70 -21.17
N SER A 926 33.03 8.21 -21.09
CA SER A 926 34.24 7.56 -20.58
C SER A 926 35.32 8.64 -20.33
N THR A 927 36.54 8.23 -20.02
CA THR A 927 37.71 9.11 -20.00
C THR A 927 38.20 9.38 -21.43
N TYR A 928 38.37 10.65 -21.81
CA TYR A 928 38.81 11.10 -23.13
C TYR A 928 40.09 11.92 -23.10
N THR A 929 40.93 11.77 -24.13
CA THR A 929 42.07 12.64 -24.43
C THR A 929 42.53 12.51 -25.89
N VAL A 930 43.40 13.40 -26.37
CA VAL A 930 43.88 13.46 -27.75
C VAL A 930 45.31 12.92 -27.87
N PHE A 931 45.54 12.03 -28.84
CA PHE A 931 46.85 11.48 -29.20
C PHE A 931 47.14 11.60 -30.70
N GLU A 932 48.41 11.42 -31.10
CA GLU A 932 48.76 11.07 -32.48
C GLU A 932 48.69 9.56 -32.65
N LYS A 933 48.00 9.09 -33.70
CA LYS A 933 47.77 7.67 -33.96
C LYS A 933 49.06 6.83 -34.02
N GLU A 934 50.10 7.31 -34.70
CA GLU A 934 51.39 6.62 -34.77
C GLU A 934 52.15 6.55 -33.43
N ALA A 935 51.82 7.39 -32.45
CA ALA A 935 52.43 7.36 -31.12
C ALA A 935 51.94 6.17 -30.27
N MET A 936 50.72 5.69 -30.52
CA MET A 936 50.15 4.53 -29.82
C MET A 936 50.63 3.19 -30.41
N GLU A 937 50.88 3.11 -31.72
CA GLU A 937 51.41 1.87 -32.36
C GLU A 937 52.84 1.49 -31.90
N GLN A 938 53.56 2.37 -31.18
CA GLN A 938 54.94 2.14 -30.73
C GLN A 938 55.08 1.64 -29.28
N GLN A 939 54.00 1.31 -28.59
CA GLN A 939 54.01 0.75 -27.23
C GLN A 939 54.06 -0.79 -27.25
N PRO A 940 55.21 -1.46 -26.99
CA PRO A 940 55.20 -2.89 -26.72
C PRO A 940 54.64 -3.14 -25.31
N VAL A 941 53.64 -4.00 -25.19
CA VAL A 941 53.10 -4.44 -23.89
C VAL A 941 54.22 -5.11 -23.07
N THR A 942 54.78 -4.37 -22.10
CA THR A 942 55.84 -4.89 -21.22
C THR A 942 55.28 -5.33 -19.87
N ASP A 943 55.30 -6.64 -19.68
CA ASP A 943 55.14 -7.36 -18.42
C ASP A 943 56.03 -6.77 -17.29
N ASN A 944 55.47 -5.90 -16.44
CA ASN A 944 55.70 -5.76 -14.99
C ASN A 944 54.92 -4.55 -14.43
N GLY A 945 53.88 -4.82 -13.62
CA GLY A 945 52.85 -3.86 -13.24
C GLY A 945 53.27 -2.53 -12.62
N GLN A 946 52.82 -1.45 -13.23
CA GLN A 946 52.25 -0.28 -12.55
C GLN A 946 50.89 0.03 -13.18
N LYS A 947 49.79 -0.29 -12.47
CA LYS A 947 48.44 0.14 -12.86
C LYS A 947 48.34 1.66 -12.81
N LEU A 948 47.70 2.27 -13.82
CA LEU A 948 46.99 3.53 -13.63
C LEU A 948 45.75 3.27 -12.75
N PRO A 949 45.29 4.23 -11.94
CA PRO A 949 44.43 3.93 -10.80
C PRO A 949 42.99 3.60 -11.20
N GLU A 950 42.62 2.32 -11.08
CA GLU A 950 41.24 1.92 -10.81
C GLU A 950 40.73 2.63 -9.55
N THR A 951 39.60 3.32 -9.66
CA THR A 951 38.53 3.51 -8.64
C THR A 951 38.92 3.22 -7.17
N ALA A 952 39.93 3.92 -6.66
CA ALA A 952 40.53 3.69 -5.35
C ALA A 952 39.75 4.35 -4.19
N THR A 953 38.42 4.39 -4.27
CA THR A 953 37.55 5.01 -3.25
C THR A 953 36.93 3.96 -2.34
N THR A 954 36.35 2.89 -2.89
CA THR A 954 35.63 1.85 -2.11
C THR A 954 36.58 0.90 -1.38
N ILE A 955 37.57 0.30 -2.05
CA ILE A 955 38.45 -0.71 -1.43
C ILE A 955 39.34 -0.11 -0.33
N TYR A 956 39.81 1.14 -0.48
CA TYR A 956 40.63 1.79 0.54
C TYR A 956 39.80 2.16 1.78
N GLN A 957 38.52 2.49 1.63
CA GLN A 957 37.60 2.69 2.74
C GLN A 957 37.36 1.38 3.51
N TYR A 958 37.09 0.26 2.83
CA TYR A 958 36.92 -1.04 3.50
C TYR A 958 38.21 -1.54 4.18
N LEU A 959 39.39 -1.35 3.56
CA LEU A 959 40.67 -1.70 4.20
C LEU A 959 41.01 -0.78 5.38
N LEU A 960 40.69 0.52 5.31
CA LEU A 960 40.91 1.44 6.42
C LEU A 960 39.92 1.19 7.57
N ALA A 961 38.65 0.89 7.27
CA ALA A 961 37.64 0.47 8.24
C ALA A 961 38.04 -0.87 8.91
N GLY A 962 38.45 -1.87 8.12
CA GLY A 962 38.97 -3.13 8.62
C GLY A 962 40.22 -2.97 9.49
N LEU A 963 41.14 -2.07 9.12
CA LEU A 963 42.32 -1.74 9.92
C LEU A 963 41.96 -1.01 11.23
N LEU A 964 40.97 -0.11 11.20
CA LEU A 964 40.46 0.59 12.39
C LEU A 964 39.72 -0.37 13.34
N LEU A 965 38.93 -1.31 12.81
CA LEU A 965 38.30 -2.39 13.58
C LEU A 965 39.34 -3.34 14.19
N PHE A 966 40.39 -3.69 13.43
CA PHE A 966 41.48 -4.51 13.95
C PHE A 966 42.28 -3.79 15.04
N LEU A 967 42.64 -2.52 14.84
CA LEU A 967 43.38 -1.71 15.82
C LEU A 967 42.56 -1.43 17.08
N SER A 968 41.26 -1.16 16.95
CA SER A 968 40.37 -1.00 18.11
C SER A 968 40.16 -2.30 18.87
N GLY A 969 40.04 -3.45 18.19
CA GLY A 969 40.04 -4.78 18.80
C GLY A 969 41.33 -5.11 19.56
N VAL A 970 42.49 -4.81 18.98
CA VAL A 970 43.80 -4.94 19.64
C VAL A 970 43.93 -4.01 20.84
N PHE A 971 43.47 -2.76 20.73
CA PHE A 971 43.45 -1.79 21.83
C PHE A 971 42.53 -2.24 22.98
N PHE A 972 41.35 -2.78 22.67
CA PHE A 972 40.40 -3.31 23.65
C PHE A 972 40.98 -4.54 24.38
N LEU A 973 41.64 -5.45 23.66
CA LEU A 973 42.40 -6.57 24.26
C LEU A 973 43.53 -6.08 25.16
N PHE A 974 44.25 -5.01 24.78
CA PHE A 974 45.32 -4.43 25.59
C PHE A 974 44.78 -3.74 26.86
N MET A 975 43.63 -3.06 26.78
CA MET A 975 42.95 -2.50 27.94
C MET A 975 42.39 -3.58 28.88
N ARG A 976 41.81 -4.66 28.33
CA ARG A 976 41.29 -5.79 29.11
C ARG A 976 42.41 -6.53 29.85
N ARG A 977 43.61 -6.63 29.26
CA ARG A 977 44.84 -7.13 29.93
C ARG A 977 45.45 -6.17 30.96
N ARG A 978 44.98 -4.92 31.07
CA ARG A 978 45.49 -3.91 32.01
C ARG A 978 44.57 -3.66 33.22
N LYS A 979 43.42 -4.34 33.27
CA LYS A 979 42.45 -4.35 34.39
C LYS A 979 42.29 -5.74 35.05
N ALA A 980 43.24 -6.65 34.82
CA ALA A 980 43.36 -7.97 35.45
C ALA A 980 44.68 -8.06 36.22
#